data_AF-A0A959QG27-F1
#
_entry.id   AF-A0A959QG27-F1
#
_cell.length_a   1.000
_cell.length_b   1.000
_cell.length_c   1.000
_cell.angle_alpha   90.00
_cell.angle_beta   90.00
_cell.angle_gamma   90.00
#
_symmetry.space_group_name_H-M   'P 1'
#
loop_
_entity.id
_entity.type
_entity.pdbx_description
1 polymer ?
#
loop_
_entity_poly.entity_id
_entity_poly.type
_entity_poly.pdbx_seq_one_letter_code
_entity_poly.pdbx_strand_id
1 'polypeptide(L)'
;MKFNFILMVILCQFQVYATTYYVSTTGRNSAPGSREDPWASIQFAIEQVVPGDTIALLAGIYSERISFTQSGTIFNPIVLWSPPEEHAIINGDGHFEQDALIEIIDQSFITIRGLTLTDHTTQGAQGILVEGNCLGISIIANDISQINFGSGDPVDSDLDNAQPIIVYGSNGSAPVSSLTIKSNKIHDCLTGFSEGIAVNGNVDGFSIENNEVDNISNIGIDAIGGEQTSSINDQARNGRIVDNDVKNCISPYASAAGIYVDGGAMIIIERNLVTGCQYGIEVGCENPGTASNITVRNNFLYNNADAAIAVGGYDYPHTGRVTNSIIRNNTALENDVNPGGVGGITGQLTITATDNLDVINNIFYQNSGSLLMLSVNSGSTGLNLNYNLYFSSGPSAFDYEGTIFNSLTGYVSKTMQDFNSIFADPQLQISSQGVSFHLGNPNSPAINAGDPHTSIAEGELDGYHDDDRINNDIIDIGADEYGGILLVRYLKPFKATLIDDFVELTWETADEVDNSSFIVQRSIDLQVWDSVVELEAQGQPTFYQWQDAVPVSGKFYYRLRQVDLDGMVSISPVRSIEKRVTKLAIFPNPVRSSFRIEGEIEYLYKVVLRNTSGQVLKTWTECDSGDNFDVYGISPGIYVITLQSMNTIQNIKLAINYWNT
;
A
#
# COMPACT_ATOMS: atom_id res chain seq x y z
N MET A 1 -10.75 71.31 15.70
CA MET A 1 -10.93 69.85 15.81
C MET A 1 -11.20 69.29 14.43
N LYS A 2 -10.27 68.50 13.88
CA LYS A 2 -10.47 67.74 12.64
C LYS A 2 -10.93 66.34 13.05
N PHE A 3 -12.09 65.90 12.56
CA PHE A 3 -12.56 64.53 12.72
C PHE A 3 -11.90 63.67 11.64
N ASN A 4 -11.05 62.73 12.06
CA ASN A 4 -10.55 61.66 11.20
C ASN A 4 -11.59 60.53 11.17
N PHE A 5 -12.11 60.24 9.98
CA PHE A 5 -12.87 59.01 9.72
C PHE A 5 -11.86 57.86 9.59
N ILE A 6 -11.88 56.94 10.55
CA ILE A 6 -11.17 55.67 10.45
C ILE A 6 -12.06 54.74 9.61
N LEU A 7 -11.57 54.38 8.43
CA LEU A 7 -12.17 53.37 7.57
C LEU A 7 -11.88 51.99 8.19
N MET A 8 -12.89 51.39 8.82
CA MET A 8 -12.81 50.04 9.39
C MET A 8 -13.00 49.04 8.23
N VAL A 9 -11.90 48.44 7.78
CA VAL A 9 -11.92 47.34 6.81
C VAL A 9 -12.41 46.10 7.55
N ILE A 10 -13.64 45.69 7.27
CA ILE A 10 -14.19 44.41 7.72
C ILE A 10 -13.55 43.32 6.84
N LEU A 11 -12.51 42.66 7.37
CA LEU A 11 -12.00 41.40 6.83
C LEU A 11 -13.06 40.32 7.12
N CYS A 12 -13.96 40.07 6.16
CA CYS A 12 -14.73 38.83 6.15
C CYS A 12 -13.75 37.69 5.90
N GLN A 13 -13.43 36.92 6.93
CA GLN A 13 -12.82 35.61 6.75
C GLN A 13 -13.89 34.70 6.13
N PHE A 14 -13.81 34.49 4.81
CA PHE A 14 -14.51 33.38 4.19
C PHE A 14 -13.80 32.10 4.61
N GLN A 15 -14.48 31.30 5.43
CA GLN A 15 -14.06 29.94 5.72
C GLN A 15 -14.37 29.13 4.46
N VAL A 16 -13.36 28.91 3.62
CA VAL A 16 -13.47 28.03 2.46
C VAL A 16 -13.47 26.61 3.01
N TYR A 17 -14.60 25.93 2.88
CA TYR A 17 -14.71 24.52 3.25
C TYR A 17 -14.24 23.69 2.07
N ALA A 18 -13.40 22.68 2.35
CA ALA A 18 -13.05 21.63 1.40
C ALA A 18 -14.34 21.08 0.77
N THR A 19 -14.43 21.14 -0.56
CA THR A 19 -15.60 20.69 -1.31
C THR A 19 -15.24 19.44 -2.11
N THR A 20 -16.15 18.47 -2.16
CA THR A 20 -16.04 17.32 -3.05
C THR A 20 -16.85 17.58 -4.31
N TYR A 21 -16.18 17.60 -5.45
CA TYR A 21 -16.77 17.67 -6.78
C TYR A 21 -16.76 16.29 -7.44
N TYR A 22 -17.76 16.00 -8.25
CA TYR A 22 -17.94 14.71 -8.90
C TYR A 22 -17.77 14.83 -10.41
N VAL A 23 -17.09 13.85 -10.99
CA VAL A 23 -16.91 13.72 -12.44
C VAL A 23 -17.52 12.41 -12.90
N SER A 24 -18.22 12.43 -14.04
CA SER A 24 -18.79 11.25 -14.71
C SER A 24 -18.59 11.36 -16.21
N THR A 25 -18.32 10.24 -16.89
CA THR A 25 -18.31 10.14 -18.36
C THR A 25 -19.63 10.57 -19.03
N THR A 26 -20.72 10.65 -18.28
CA THR A 26 -22.04 11.12 -18.73
C THR A 26 -22.43 12.50 -18.19
N GLY A 27 -21.51 13.16 -17.46
CA GLY A 27 -21.70 14.47 -16.85
C GLY A 27 -21.72 15.63 -17.84
N ARG A 28 -21.73 16.86 -17.32
CA ARG A 28 -21.66 18.10 -18.13
C ARG A 28 -20.80 19.15 -17.43
N ASN A 29 -19.83 19.75 -18.12
CA ASN A 29 -18.98 20.80 -17.52
C ASN A 29 -19.73 22.11 -17.21
N SER A 30 -20.96 22.27 -17.69
CA SER A 30 -21.86 23.37 -17.29
C SER A 30 -22.65 23.08 -16.00
N ALA A 31 -22.53 21.88 -15.43
CA ALA A 31 -23.16 21.46 -14.19
C ALA A 31 -22.42 22.04 -12.95
N PRO A 32 -23.03 22.04 -11.76
CA PRO A 32 -22.37 22.51 -10.54
C PRO A 32 -21.29 21.57 -10.00
N GLY A 33 -21.16 20.34 -10.52
CA GLY A 33 -20.17 19.36 -10.05
C GLY A 33 -20.60 18.60 -8.78
N SER A 34 -21.89 18.64 -8.42
CA SER A 34 -22.46 17.78 -7.37
C SER A 34 -22.59 16.34 -7.83
N ARG A 35 -22.79 15.38 -6.91
CA ARG A 35 -22.94 13.95 -7.27
C ARG A 35 -24.13 13.71 -8.22
N GLU A 36 -25.22 14.45 -8.04
CA GLU A 36 -26.43 14.37 -8.86
C GLU A 36 -26.27 15.02 -10.24
N ASP A 37 -25.34 15.98 -10.37
CA ASP A 37 -25.10 16.75 -11.58
C ASP A 37 -23.58 16.93 -11.76
N PRO A 38 -22.85 15.84 -12.10
CA PRO A 38 -21.40 15.82 -12.13
C PRO A 38 -20.85 16.55 -13.36
N TRP A 39 -19.59 16.97 -13.27
CA TRP A 39 -18.82 17.43 -14.43
C TRP A 39 -18.50 16.28 -15.38
N ALA A 40 -18.20 16.61 -16.64
CA ALA A 40 -17.95 15.61 -17.69
C ALA A 40 -16.48 15.20 -17.81
N SER A 41 -15.55 16.09 -17.43
CA SER A 41 -14.11 15.94 -17.68
C SER A 41 -13.31 16.08 -16.39
N ILE A 42 -12.31 15.21 -16.24
CA ILE A 42 -11.34 15.25 -15.14
C ILE A 42 -10.48 16.50 -15.27
N GLN A 43 -9.96 16.78 -16.47
CA GLN A 43 -9.11 17.96 -16.68
C GLN A 43 -9.87 19.26 -16.37
N PHE A 44 -11.13 19.35 -16.80
CA PHE A 44 -11.98 20.48 -16.44
C PHE A 44 -12.10 20.64 -14.92
N ALA A 45 -12.31 19.55 -14.18
CA ALA A 45 -12.41 19.60 -12.72
C ALA A 45 -11.12 20.12 -12.08
N ILE A 46 -9.96 19.67 -12.55
CA ILE A 46 -8.64 20.11 -12.07
C ILE A 46 -8.44 21.61 -12.23
N GLU A 47 -8.93 22.19 -13.34
CA GLU A 47 -8.87 23.63 -13.59
C GLU A 47 -9.84 24.46 -12.73
N GLN A 48 -10.83 23.83 -12.08
CA GLN A 48 -11.85 24.52 -11.26
C GLN A 48 -11.59 24.47 -9.76
N VAL A 49 -10.97 23.39 -9.27
CA VAL A 49 -10.81 23.17 -7.83
C VAL A 49 -9.90 24.21 -7.18
N VAL A 50 -9.82 24.24 -5.86
CA VAL A 50 -8.86 25.05 -5.09
C VAL A 50 -8.21 24.18 -4.00
N PRO A 51 -7.14 24.65 -3.31
CA PRO A 51 -6.54 23.86 -2.22
C PRO A 51 -7.56 23.36 -1.19
N GLY A 52 -7.56 22.05 -0.95
CA GLY A 52 -8.45 21.35 -0.02
C GLY A 52 -9.59 20.60 -0.68
N ASP A 53 -9.87 20.88 -1.96
CA ASP A 53 -10.96 20.20 -2.67
C ASP A 53 -10.60 18.76 -3.06
N THR A 54 -11.64 17.96 -3.24
CA THR A 54 -11.56 16.58 -3.72
C THR A 54 -12.33 16.44 -5.03
N ILE A 55 -11.71 15.82 -6.02
CA ILE A 55 -12.33 15.40 -7.28
C ILE A 55 -12.61 13.89 -7.14
N ALA A 56 -13.89 13.54 -7.01
CA ALA A 56 -14.37 12.17 -6.92
C ALA A 56 -14.82 11.67 -8.30
N LEU A 57 -14.16 10.65 -8.82
CA LEU A 57 -14.53 10.03 -10.10
C LEU A 57 -15.60 8.98 -9.88
N LEU A 58 -16.75 9.14 -10.53
CA LEU A 58 -17.79 8.11 -10.58
C LEU A 58 -17.40 7.00 -11.56
N ALA A 59 -18.06 5.85 -11.46
CA ALA A 59 -17.80 4.68 -12.29
C ALA A 59 -17.80 5.03 -13.78
N GLY A 60 -16.75 4.61 -14.48
CA GLY A 60 -16.58 4.91 -15.90
C GLY A 60 -15.16 4.67 -16.39
N ILE A 61 -15.02 4.66 -17.71
CA ILE A 61 -13.73 4.63 -18.41
C ILE A 61 -13.48 6.04 -18.94
N TYR A 62 -12.42 6.67 -18.46
CA TYR A 62 -12.01 8.02 -18.81
C TYR A 62 -10.78 7.96 -19.70
N SER A 63 -10.94 8.38 -20.95
CA SER A 63 -9.85 8.46 -21.92
C SER A 63 -9.35 9.91 -22.01
N GLU A 64 -8.88 10.43 -20.88
CA GLU A 64 -8.34 11.80 -20.76
C GLU A 64 -6.84 11.76 -20.46
N ARG A 65 -6.13 12.84 -20.81
CA ARG A 65 -4.80 13.15 -20.29
C ARG A 65 -4.95 14.23 -19.24
N ILE A 66 -4.28 14.04 -18.12
CA ILE A 66 -4.50 14.84 -16.92
C ILE A 66 -3.23 15.59 -16.56
N SER A 67 -3.33 16.92 -16.46
CA SER A 67 -2.25 17.80 -16.03
C SER A 67 -2.72 18.66 -14.87
N PHE A 68 -2.08 18.51 -13.72
CA PHE A 68 -2.33 19.40 -12.59
C PHE A 68 -1.80 20.80 -12.89
N THR A 69 -2.71 21.78 -12.93
CA THR A 69 -2.39 23.19 -13.21
C THR A 69 -2.25 24.05 -11.95
N GLN A 70 -2.44 23.43 -10.78
CA GLN A 70 -2.47 24.12 -9.50
C GLN A 70 -2.13 23.20 -8.34
N SER A 71 -1.55 23.81 -7.30
CA SER A 71 -1.10 23.14 -6.09
C SER A 71 -2.16 23.19 -4.99
N GLY A 72 -2.16 22.19 -4.11
CA GLY A 72 -2.78 22.28 -2.80
C GLY A 72 -1.88 23.03 -1.79
N THR A 73 -2.14 22.80 -0.51
CA THR A 73 -1.27 23.25 0.60
C THR A 73 -1.06 22.10 1.58
N ILE A 74 -0.04 22.19 2.44
CA ILE A 74 0.26 21.16 3.46
C ILE A 74 -0.93 20.77 4.34
N PHE A 75 -1.87 21.69 4.59
CA PHE A 75 -3.07 21.42 5.38
C PHE A 75 -4.32 21.14 4.53
N ASN A 76 -4.28 21.48 3.25
CA ASN A 76 -5.42 21.39 2.34
C ASN A 76 -4.90 20.91 0.97
N PRO A 77 -4.54 19.62 0.84
CA PRO A 77 -4.11 19.06 -0.42
C PRO A 77 -5.28 19.01 -1.41
N ILE A 78 -4.98 19.00 -2.70
CA ILE A 78 -5.97 18.65 -3.74
C ILE A 78 -5.97 17.14 -3.89
N VAL A 79 -7.14 16.52 -3.93
CA VAL A 79 -7.26 15.06 -4.00
C VAL A 79 -8.00 14.65 -5.28
N LEU A 80 -7.36 13.84 -6.13
CA LEU A 80 -8.04 13.09 -7.20
C LEU A 80 -8.27 11.66 -6.71
N TRP A 81 -9.53 11.25 -6.66
CA TRP A 81 -9.93 10.02 -5.98
C TRP A 81 -11.03 9.27 -6.71
N SER A 82 -10.89 7.95 -6.81
CA SER A 82 -12.01 7.05 -7.13
C SER A 82 -12.52 6.42 -5.84
N PRO A 83 -13.78 6.67 -5.45
CA PRO A 83 -14.41 5.97 -4.34
C PRO A 83 -14.34 4.45 -4.52
N PRO A 84 -14.11 3.67 -3.45
CA PRO A 84 -13.96 2.22 -3.55
C PRO A 84 -15.12 1.49 -4.21
N GLU A 85 -16.32 2.07 -4.23
CA GLU A 85 -17.50 1.52 -4.91
C GLU A 85 -17.60 1.88 -6.40
N GLU A 86 -16.88 2.91 -6.85
CA GLU A 86 -17.00 3.46 -8.21
C GLU A 86 -16.00 2.85 -9.18
N HIS A 87 -14.80 2.46 -8.73
CA HIS A 87 -13.76 1.82 -9.55
C HIS A 87 -13.50 2.54 -10.89
N ALA A 88 -13.26 3.85 -10.87
CA ALA A 88 -12.98 4.63 -12.08
C ALA A 88 -11.67 4.21 -12.74
N ILE A 89 -11.70 4.06 -14.06
CA ILE A 89 -10.56 3.64 -14.89
C ILE A 89 -10.12 4.83 -15.75
N ILE A 90 -8.83 5.17 -15.70
CA ILE A 90 -8.18 6.06 -16.65
C ILE A 90 -7.47 5.19 -17.69
N ASN A 91 -7.91 5.32 -18.95
CA ASN A 91 -7.48 4.46 -20.04
C ASN A 91 -6.58 5.24 -21.01
N GLY A 92 -5.43 4.65 -21.34
CA GLY A 92 -4.43 5.24 -22.23
C GLY A 92 -4.67 5.08 -23.73
N ASP A 93 -5.53 4.14 -24.14
CA ASP A 93 -5.61 3.70 -25.54
C ASP A 93 -6.11 4.82 -26.47
N GLY A 94 -5.45 4.97 -27.62
CA GLY A 94 -5.83 5.94 -28.66
C GLY A 94 -5.51 7.42 -28.37
N HIS A 95 -4.77 7.74 -27.31
CA HIS A 95 -4.43 9.12 -26.93
C HIS A 95 -2.90 9.29 -26.76
N PHE A 96 -2.25 10.09 -27.60
CA PHE A 96 -0.76 10.21 -27.61
C PHE A 96 -0.27 11.67 -27.52
N GLU A 97 -1.11 12.56 -27.00
CA GLU A 97 -0.80 14.00 -26.91
C GLU A 97 0.14 14.33 -25.73
N GLN A 98 0.26 13.40 -24.78
CA GLN A 98 1.06 13.46 -23.56
C GLN A 98 1.50 12.03 -23.22
N ASP A 99 2.77 11.90 -22.78
CA ASP A 99 3.37 10.61 -22.43
C ASP A 99 2.80 10.04 -21.14
N ALA A 100 2.48 10.87 -20.14
CA ALA A 100 1.85 10.45 -18.89
C ALA A 100 0.32 10.41 -18.97
N LEU A 101 -0.34 9.45 -18.29
CA LEU A 101 -1.79 9.53 -18.07
C LEU A 101 -2.13 10.65 -17.08
N ILE A 102 -1.31 10.81 -16.04
CA ILE A 102 -1.39 11.88 -15.05
C ILE A 102 -0.01 12.52 -14.90
N GLU A 103 0.10 13.82 -15.16
CA GLU A 103 1.31 14.61 -14.91
C GLU A 103 1.11 15.64 -13.78
N ILE A 104 2.15 15.75 -12.95
CA ILE A 104 2.27 16.72 -11.87
C ILE A 104 3.62 17.43 -12.03
N ILE A 105 3.61 18.57 -12.71
CA ILE A 105 4.82 19.36 -13.00
C ILE A 105 4.78 20.68 -12.24
N ASP A 106 5.78 20.93 -11.41
CA ASP A 106 5.90 22.13 -10.56
C ASP A 106 4.65 22.40 -9.70
N GLN A 107 3.87 21.37 -9.37
CA GLN A 107 2.73 21.44 -8.46
C GLN A 107 2.98 20.64 -7.19
N SER A 108 2.36 21.07 -6.10
CA SER A 108 2.60 20.53 -4.76
C SER A 108 1.30 20.18 -4.05
N PHE A 109 1.39 19.30 -3.05
CA PHE A 109 0.31 18.89 -2.16
C PHE A 109 -0.89 18.32 -2.93
N ILE A 110 -0.60 17.31 -3.74
CA ILE A 110 -1.58 16.58 -4.54
C ILE A 110 -1.61 15.12 -4.10
N THR A 111 -2.82 14.57 -3.97
CA THR A 111 -3.03 13.14 -3.68
C THR A 111 -3.78 12.49 -4.83
N ILE A 112 -3.20 11.43 -5.39
CA ILE A 112 -3.79 10.54 -6.40
C ILE A 112 -4.16 9.24 -5.70
N ARG A 113 -5.44 8.90 -5.61
CA ARG A 113 -5.90 7.78 -4.78
C ARG A 113 -6.96 6.88 -5.40
N GLY A 114 -6.78 5.56 -5.27
CA GLY A 114 -7.86 4.59 -5.53
C GLY A 114 -8.20 4.40 -7.01
N LEU A 115 -7.38 4.92 -7.92
CA LEU A 115 -7.63 4.91 -9.36
C LEU A 115 -7.12 3.62 -9.99
N THR A 116 -7.74 3.21 -11.10
CA THR A 116 -7.14 2.24 -12.03
C THR A 116 -6.57 3.00 -13.24
N LEU A 117 -5.29 2.80 -13.57
CA LEU A 117 -4.62 3.35 -14.75
C LEU A 117 -4.15 2.20 -15.63
N THR A 118 -4.60 2.14 -16.88
CA THR A 118 -4.28 1.00 -17.76
C THR A 118 -4.24 1.35 -19.24
N ASP A 119 -3.79 0.39 -20.04
CA ASP A 119 -3.86 0.36 -21.50
C ASP A 119 -3.12 1.54 -22.14
N HIS A 120 -1.92 1.85 -21.66
CA HIS A 120 -1.11 2.93 -22.22
C HIS A 120 0.12 2.37 -22.91
N THR A 121 0.01 2.19 -24.23
CA THR A 121 1.07 1.61 -25.05
C THR A 121 1.60 2.63 -26.04
N THR A 122 2.75 3.23 -25.75
CA THR A 122 3.49 4.16 -26.63
C THR A 122 4.94 4.24 -26.19
N GLN A 123 5.84 4.63 -27.09
CA GLN A 123 7.22 4.93 -26.68
C GLN A 123 7.21 6.02 -25.59
N GLY A 124 7.88 5.78 -24.48
CA GLY A 124 7.90 6.69 -23.33
C GLY A 124 6.62 6.68 -22.51
N ALA A 125 5.74 5.69 -22.65
CA ALA A 125 4.47 5.61 -21.92
C ALA A 125 4.69 5.76 -20.41
N GLN A 126 3.95 6.68 -19.78
CA GLN A 126 3.99 6.92 -18.35
C GLN A 126 2.60 6.76 -17.74
N GLY A 127 2.51 6.11 -16.58
CA GLY A 127 1.26 6.09 -15.80
C GLY A 127 1.09 7.41 -15.05
N ILE A 128 1.94 7.63 -14.05
CA ILE A 128 1.99 8.86 -13.26
C ILE A 128 3.40 9.46 -13.32
N LEU A 129 3.48 10.71 -13.79
CA LEU A 129 4.70 11.51 -13.81
C LEU A 129 4.64 12.59 -12.72
N VAL A 130 5.69 12.69 -11.91
CA VAL A 130 5.94 13.82 -11.01
C VAL A 130 7.26 14.47 -11.39
N GLU A 131 7.27 15.76 -11.72
CA GLU A 131 8.49 16.42 -12.18
C GLU A 131 8.67 17.84 -11.64
N GLY A 132 9.94 18.20 -11.40
CA GLY A 132 10.34 19.58 -11.13
C GLY A 132 10.26 19.91 -9.65
N ASN A 133 9.69 21.07 -9.30
CA ASN A 133 9.57 21.54 -7.93
C ASN A 133 8.25 21.08 -7.28
N CYS A 134 8.21 19.83 -6.85
CA CYS A 134 7.04 19.21 -6.23
C CYS A 134 7.27 18.90 -4.74
N LEU A 135 6.33 19.31 -3.89
CA LEU A 135 6.37 19.03 -2.45
C LEU A 135 5.06 18.35 -2.00
N GLY A 136 5.16 17.27 -1.23
CA GLY A 136 3.98 16.67 -0.60
C GLY A 136 3.06 15.91 -1.57
N ILE A 137 3.64 15.19 -2.53
CA ILE A 137 2.88 14.35 -3.47
C ILE A 137 2.60 12.99 -2.86
N SER A 138 1.37 12.51 -3.00
CA SER A 138 0.93 11.21 -2.49
C SER A 138 0.25 10.39 -3.59
N ILE A 139 0.82 9.25 -3.94
CA ILE A 139 0.27 8.26 -4.88
C ILE A 139 -0.13 7.03 -4.07
N ILE A 140 -1.42 6.84 -3.81
CA ILE A 140 -1.92 5.90 -2.81
C ILE A 140 -2.98 4.95 -3.35
N ALA A 141 -2.83 3.64 -3.12
CA ALA A 141 -3.88 2.66 -3.38
C ALA A 141 -4.41 2.65 -4.83
N ASN A 142 -3.54 2.95 -5.80
CA ASN A 142 -3.88 2.87 -7.22
C ASN A 142 -3.52 1.48 -7.77
N ASP A 143 -4.23 1.06 -8.80
CA ASP A 143 -3.94 -0.13 -9.60
C ASP A 143 -3.44 0.35 -10.97
N ILE A 144 -2.17 0.10 -11.29
CA ILE A 144 -1.52 0.59 -12.51
C ILE A 144 -0.99 -0.61 -13.29
N SER A 145 -1.46 -0.79 -14.52
CA SER A 145 -1.06 -1.93 -15.35
C SER A 145 -0.95 -1.60 -16.82
N GLN A 146 -0.30 -2.48 -17.60
CA GLN A 146 -0.19 -2.36 -19.06
C GLN A 146 0.31 -0.98 -19.52
N ILE A 147 1.28 -0.43 -18.79
CA ILE A 147 2.04 0.74 -19.20
C ILE A 147 3.27 0.23 -19.96
N ASN A 148 3.23 0.36 -21.29
CA ASN A 148 4.08 -0.38 -22.19
C ASN A 148 4.77 0.53 -23.21
N PHE A 149 6.05 0.32 -23.48
CA PHE A 149 6.75 1.05 -24.56
C PHE A 149 6.23 0.65 -25.95
N GLY A 150 5.70 -0.56 -26.09
CA GLY A 150 5.23 -1.15 -27.34
C GLY A 150 4.31 -2.35 -27.13
N SER A 151 3.79 -2.92 -28.22
CA SER A 151 2.77 -3.98 -28.19
C SER A 151 3.31 -5.39 -27.87
N GLY A 152 4.59 -5.52 -27.52
CA GLY A 152 5.25 -6.78 -27.17
C GLY A 152 6.78 -6.66 -27.14
N ASP A 153 7.41 -7.76 -26.73
CA ASP A 153 8.87 -7.99 -26.75
C ASP A 153 9.22 -8.67 -28.09
N PRO A 154 10.18 -8.17 -28.90
CA PRO A 154 11.51 -7.73 -28.50
C PRO A 154 11.64 -6.22 -28.25
N VAL A 155 12.47 -5.87 -27.27
CA VAL A 155 13.13 -4.55 -27.18
C VAL A 155 14.19 -4.44 -28.28
N ASP A 156 14.13 -3.36 -29.06
CA ASP A 156 15.03 -3.09 -30.19
C ASP A 156 16.13 -2.07 -29.83
N SER A 157 15.92 -1.21 -28.82
CA SER A 157 16.90 -0.19 -28.40
C SER A 157 16.78 0.21 -26.93
N ASP A 158 17.83 0.84 -26.40
CA ASP A 158 17.86 1.50 -25.08
C ASP A 158 16.87 2.68 -24.95
N LEU A 159 16.27 3.11 -26.08
CA LEU A 159 15.24 4.13 -26.10
C LEU A 159 13.85 3.57 -25.81
N ASP A 160 13.67 2.24 -25.87
CA ASP A 160 12.40 1.55 -25.59
C ASP A 160 12.14 1.57 -24.09
N ASN A 161 11.28 2.49 -23.67
CA ASN A 161 11.05 2.82 -22.27
C ASN A 161 9.57 3.09 -22.01
N ALA A 162 9.09 2.60 -20.86
CA ALA A 162 7.81 2.97 -20.28
C ALA A 162 7.90 2.86 -18.76
N GLN A 163 7.15 3.71 -18.04
CA GLN A 163 7.33 3.94 -16.62
C GLN A 163 5.95 4.09 -15.94
N PRO A 164 5.45 3.04 -15.26
CA PRO A 164 4.17 3.11 -14.55
C PRO A 164 4.13 4.25 -13.54
N ILE A 165 5.19 4.44 -12.75
CA ILE A 165 5.38 5.61 -11.88
C ILE A 165 6.81 6.11 -12.05
N ILE A 166 6.97 7.39 -12.41
CA ILE A 166 8.27 8.04 -12.50
C ILE A 166 8.25 9.40 -11.80
N VAL A 167 9.28 9.65 -11.00
CA VAL A 167 9.53 10.93 -10.35
C VAL A 167 10.87 11.50 -10.79
N TYR A 168 10.84 12.64 -11.46
CA TYR A 168 12.03 13.38 -11.88
C TYR A 168 12.26 14.63 -11.02
N GLY A 169 13.30 14.59 -10.19
CA GLY A 169 13.88 15.75 -9.52
C GLY A 169 14.71 16.62 -10.47
N SER A 170 14.13 17.07 -11.58
CA SER A 170 14.84 17.79 -12.65
C SER A 170 15.25 19.22 -12.27
N ASN A 171 14.71 19.76 -11.17
CA ASN A 171 15.04 21.10 -10.68
C ASN A 171 16.27 21.09 -9.74
N GLY A 172 17.38 21.71 -10.16
CA GLY A 172 18.61 21.78 -9.36
C GLY A 172 18.54 22.75 -8.16
N SER A 173 17.53 23.61 -8.08
CA SER A 173 17.38 24.59 -6.99
C SER A 173 16.43 24.15 -5.88
N ALA A 174 15.51 23.23 -6.17
CA ALA A 174 14.53 22.72 -5.21
C ALA A 174 14.24 21.24 -5.50
N PRO A 175 14.35 20.34 -4.51
CA PRO A 175 14.11 18.93 -4.72
C PRO A 175 12.62 18.60 -4.80
N VAL A 176 12.29 17.50 -5.47
CA VAL A 176 11.03 16.80 -5.15
C VAL A 176 11.15 16.24 -3.74
N SER A 177 10.21 16.56 -2.86
CA SER A 177 10.33 16.21 -1.44
C SER A 177 8.98 15.90 -0.78
N SER A 178 9.03 15.21 0.36
CA SER A 178 7.83 14.68 1.04
C SER A 178 6.95 13.84 0.11
N LEU A 179 7.61 12.98 -0.68
CA LEU A 179 6.95 12.08 -1.63
C LEU A 179 6.49 10.80 -0.91
N THR A 180 5.26 10.36 -1.19
CA THR A 180 4.72 9.08 -0.69
C THR A 180 4.13 8.28 -1.84
N ILE A 181 4.63 7.07 -2.05
CA ILE A 181 4.10 6.07 -2.98
C ILE A 181 3.70 4.86 -2.14
N LYS A 182 2.40 4.69 -1.88
CA LYS A 182 1.94 3.75 -0.85
C LYS A 182 0.77 2.88 -1.26
N SER A 183 0.84 1.59 -0.96
CA SER A 183 -0.27 0.64 -1.16
C SER A 183 -0.76 0.54 -2.60
N ASN A 184 0.05 0.92 -3.58
CA ASN A 184 -0.30 0.76 -4.98
C ASN A 184 -0.01 -0.67 -5.45
N LYS A 185 -0.72 -1.09 -6.49
CA LYS A 185 -0.44 -2.31 -7.23
C LYS A 185 0.06 -1.92 -8.62
N ILE A 186 1.28 -2.26 -8.97
CA ILE A 186 1.89 -2.01 -10.27
C ILE A 186 2.14 -3.36 -10.91
N HIS A 187 1.49 -3.66 -12.04
CA HIS A 187 1.64 -4.99 -12.64
C HIS A 187 1.46 -5.08 -14.14
N ASP A 188 2.05 -6.12 -14.73
CA ASP A 188 1.92 -6.45 -16.16
C ASP A 188 2.35 -5.29 -17.08
N CYS A 189 3.55 -4.74 -16.82
CA CYS A 189 4.09 -3.60 -17.56
C CYS A 189 5.35 -3.99 -18.34
N LEU A 190 5.37 -3.64 -19.63
CA LEU A 190 6.53 -3.76 -20.51
C LEU A 190 7.30 -2.43 -20.47
N THR A 191 8.19 -2.30 -19.50
CA THR A 191 8.93 -1.06 -19.22
C THR A 191 10.15 -0.86 -20.09
N GLY A 192 10.58 -1.89 -20.83
CA GLY A 192 11.79 -1.81 -21.64
C GLY A 192 13.02 -1.61 -20.75
N PHE A 193 13.88 -0.65 -21.07
CA PHE A 193 15.05 -0.32 -20.24
C PHE A 193 14.73 0.50 -18.98
N SER A 194 13.46 0.84 -18.73
CA SER A 194 13.00 1.58 -17.53
C SER A 194 12.38 0.66 -16.47
N GLU A 195 11.91 1.28 -15.37
CA GLU A 195 11.52 0.63 -14.13
C GLU A 195 10.02 0.71 -13.86
N GLY A 196 9.52 -0.12 -12.94
CA GLY A 196 8.13 -0.09 -12.47
C GLY A 196 7.81 1.17 -11.65
N ILE A 197 8.61 1.43 -10.63
CA ILE A 197 8.56 2.64 -9.80
C ILE A 197 9.96 3.24 -9.73
N ALA A 198 10.13 4.47 -10.23
CA ALA A 198 11.43 5.14 -10.21
C ALA A 198 11.38 6.52 -9.54
N VAL A 199 12.38 6.81 -8.72
CA VAL A 199 12.68 8.16 -8.19
C VAL A 199 14.09 8.58 -8.61
N ASN A 200 14.21 9.61 -9.45
CA ASN A 200 15.45 9.95 -10.13
C ASN A 200 15.80 11.44 -9.99
N GLY A 201 17.08 11.75 -9.77
CA GLY A 201 17.62 13.11 -9.76
C GLY A 201 17.51 13.78 -8.40
N ASN A 202 17.26 15.10 -8.35
CA ASN A 202 17.19 15.85 -7.09
C ASN A 202 15.87 15.56 -6.32
N VAL A 203 15.78 14.37 -5.74
CA VAL A 203 14.68 13.90 -4.89
C VAL A 203 15.20 13.76 -3.47
N ASP A 204 14.56 14.40 -2.50
CA ASP A 204 15.03 14.48 -1.11
C ASP A 204 13.87 14.20 -0.14
N GLY A 205 13.90 13.01 0.47
CA GLY A 205 12.84 12.56 1.37
C GLY A 205 11.67 11.96 0.60
N PHE A 206 11.69 10.63 0.47
CA PHE A 206 10.64 9.84 -0.15
C PHE A 206 10.33 8.56 0.65
N SER A 207 9.12 8.06 0.48
CA SER A 207 8.68 6.78 1.03
C SER A 207 7.96 5.98 -0.04
N ILE A 208 8.45 4.76 -0.29
CA ILE A 208 7.83 3.74 -1.15
C ILE A 208 7.43 2.59 -0.23
N GLU A 209 6.15 2.56 0.15
CA GLU A 209 5.66 1.74 1.26
C GLU A 209 4.52 0.80 0.86
N ASN A 210 4.58 -0.46 1.27
CA ASN A 210 3.43 -1.38 1.18
C ASN A 210 2.87 -1.55 -0.25
N ASN A 211 3.69 -1.37 -1.30
CA ASN A 211 3.25 -1.57 -2.67
C ASN A 211 3.41 -3.04 -3.10
N GLU A 212 2.56 -3.47 -4.02
CA GLU A 212 2.73 -4.72 -4.76
C GLU A 212 3.26 -4.38 -6.17
N VAL A 213 4.42 -4.90 -6.52
CA VAL A 213 5.06 -4.71 -7.82
C VAL A 213 5.29 -6.09 -8.43
N ASP A 214 4.59 -6.40 -9.51
CA ASP A 214 4.57 -7.75 -10.10
C ASP A 214 4.72 -7.71 -11.62
N ASN A 215 5.48 -8.64 -12.20
CA ASN A 215 5.56 -8.82 -13.65
C ASN A 215 5.93 -7.52 -14.39
N ILE A 216 7.08 -6.97 -14.01
CA ILE A 216 7.71 -5.83 -14.68
C ILE A 216 8.82 -6.39 -15.58
N SER A 217 8.87 -5.96 -16.84
CA SER A 217 9.83 -6.51 -17.81
C SER A 217 11.29 -6.08 -17.57
N ASN A 218 11.60 -5.48 -16.42
CA ASN A 218 12.92 -5.02 -16.01
C ASN A 218 12.95 -4.78 -14.49
N ILE A 219 13.43 -3.63 -14.00
CA ILE A 219 13.56 -3.34 -12.57
C ILE A 219 12.20 -3.01 -11.95
N GLY A 220 11.92 -3.56 -10.76
CA GLY A 220 10.68 -3.31 -10.04
C GLY A 220 10.61 -1.91 -9.43
N ILE A 221 11.54 -1.61 -8.52
CA ILE A 221 11.64 -0.32 -7.82
C ILE A 221 13.08 0.19 -7.90
N ASP A 222 13.27 1.47 -8.23
CA ASP A 222 14.60 2.08 -8.31
C ASP A 222 14.68 3.49 -7.69
N ALA A 223 15.82 3.77 -7.07
CA ALA A 223 16.19 5.08 -6.56
C ALA A 223 17.54 5.53 -7.15
N ILE A 224 17.46 6.51 -8.05
CA ILE A 224 18.47 6.77 -9.07
C ILE A 224 19.21 8.11 -8.83
N GLY A 225 20.50 8.14 -9.14
CA GLY A 225 21.37 9.31 -9.13
C GLY A 225 22.54 9.21 -10.11
N GLY A 226 23.00 10.35 -10.61
CA GLY A 226 24.15 10.43 -11.54
C GLY A 226 23.78 10.35 -13.02
N GLU A 227 22.49 10.25 -13.35
CA GLU A 227 21.94 10.15 -14.72
C GLU A 227 21.79 11.51 -15.44
N GLN A 228 22.25 12.61 -14.83
CA GLN A 228 22.13 13.98 -15.34
C GLN A 228 20.68 14.47 -15.45
N THR A 229 19.77 13.87 -14.69
CA THR A 229 18.38 14.34 -14.52
C THR A 229 18.36 15.76 -13.94
N SER A 230 19.28 16.06 -13.02
CA SER A 230 19.46 17.38 -12.41
C SER A 230 20.88 17.91 -12.58
N SER A 231 21.00 19.24 -12.65
CA SER A 231 22.31 19.90 -12.69
C SER A 231 23.01 20.01 -11.33
N ILE A 232 22.25 19.84 -10.23
CA ILE A 232 22.73 19.94 -8.85
C ILE A 232 22.02 18.87 -8.03
N ASN A 233 22.77 18.18 -7.16
CA ASN A 233 22.25 17.13 -6.28
C ASN A 233 21.44 16.08 -7.05
N ASP A 234 22.00 15.63 -8.18
CA ASP A 234 21.41 14.61 -9.04
C ASP A 234 21.47 13.22 -8.38
N GLN A 235 20.71 13.06 -7.31
CA GLN A 235 20.76 11.91 -6.42
C GLN A 235 19.50 11.84 -5.56
N ALA A 236 18.73 10.77 -5.77
CA ALA A 236 17.66 10.39 -4.86
C ALA A 236 18.24 10.07 -3.47
N ARG A 237 17.70 10.69 -2.43
CA ARG A 237 18.27 10.58 -1.08
C ARG A 237 17.27 10.72 0.06
N ASN A 238 17.71 10.31 1.25
CA ASN A 238 16.92 10.36 2.49
C ASN A 238 15.60 9.58 2.36
N GLY A 239 15.64 8.46 1.65
CA GLY A 239 14.47 7.68 1.26
C GLY A 239 14.26 6.42 2.08
N ARG A 240 13.05 5.87 2.00
CA ARG A 240 12.67 4.59 2.59
C ARG A 240 11.93 3.74 1.57
N ILE A 241 12.35 2.50 1.37
CA ILE A 241 11.69 1.48 0.53
C ILE A 241 11.31 0.32 1.46
N VAL A 242 10.04 0.25 1.85
CA VAL A 242 9.63 -0.48 3.05
C VAL A 242 8.34 -1.26 2.89
N ASP A 243 8.30 -2.48 3.43
CA ASP A 243 7.08 -3.32 3.45
C ASP A 243 6.51 -3.63 2.05
N ASN A 244 7.30 -3.55 0.97
CA ASN A 244 6.82 -3.84 -0.39
C ASN A 244 6.91 -5.35 -0.70
N ASP A 245 5.98 -5.82 -1.53
CA ASP A 245 6.06 -7.12 -2.18
C ASP A 245 6.44 -6.94 -3.64
N VAL A 246 7.66 -7.34 -4.00
CA VAL A 246 8.21 -7.18 -5.33
C VAL A 246 8.48 -8.55 -5.93
N LYS A 247 7.90 -8.85 -7.09
CA LYS A 247 8.00 -10.17 -7.67
C LYS A 247 8.03 -10.18 -9.20
N ASN A 248 8.63 -11.22 -9.75
CA ASN A 248 8.68 -11.48 -11.20
C ASN A 248 9.18 -10.28 -12.02
N CYS A 249 10.11 -9.50 -11.47
CA CYS A 249 10.77 -8.39 -12.18
C CYS A 249 12.02 -8.95 -12.88
N ILE A 250 11.90 -9.18 -14.19
CA ILE A 250 12.90 -9.90 -14.99
C ILE A 250 13.06 -9.18 -16.33
N SER A 251 14.30 -8.83 -16.67
CA SER A 251 14.68 -8.37 -17.99
C SER A 251 15.28 -9.50 -18.84
N PRO A 252 14.78 -9.74 -20.07
CA PRO A 252 15.42 -10.65 -21.00
C PRO A 252 16.63 -10.05 -21.76
N TYR A 253 16.91 -8.76 -21.60
CA TYR A 253 17.92 -8.03 -22.39
C TYR A 253 18.94 -7.22 -21.56
N ALA A 254 18.67 -7.00 -20.27
CA ALA A 254 19.55 -6.31 -19.34
C ALA A 254 19.65 -7.06 -18.01
N SER A 255 20.57 -6.61 -17.16
CA SER A 255 20.50 -6.92 -15.73
C SER A 255 19.33 -6.16 -15.11
N ALA A 256 18.56 -6.80 -14.24
CA ALA A 256 17.51 -6.15 -13.47
C ALA A 256 17.49 -6.63 -12.02
N ALA A 257 16.81 -5.89 -11.17
CA ALA A 257 16.57 -6.25 -9.79
C ALA A 257 15.10 -6.06 -9.41
N GLY A 258 14.65 -6.76 -8.37
CA GLY A 258 13.40 -6.40 -7.72
C GLY A 258 13.46 -4.98 -7.17
N ILE A 259 14.48 -4.70 -6.36
CA ILE A 259 14.74 -3.36 -5.83
C ILE A 259 16.18 -2.97 -6.16
N TYR A 260 16.36 -1.80 -6.76
CA TYR A 260 17.66 -1.23 -7.07
C TYR A 260 17.84 0.14 -6.37
N VAL A 261 19.08 0.42 -5.98
CA VAL A 261 19.54 1.79 -5.69
C VAL A 261 20.74 2.05 -6.58
N ASP A 262 20.51 2.79 -7.66
CA ASP A 262 21.58 3.24 -8.54
C ASP A 262 22.09 4.64 -8.14
N GLY A 263 23.25 4.72 -7.50
CA GLY A 263 23.88 6.01 -7.19
C GLY A 263 23.15 6.87 -6.15
N GLY A 264 22.09 6.35 -5.51
CA GLY A 264 21.35 7.01 -4.43
C GLY A 264 22.12 7.20 -3.11
N ALA A 265 21.57 7.93 -2.14
CA ALA A 265 22.21 8.13 -0.84
C ALA A 265 21.28 8.17 0.37
N MET A 266 21.73 7.65 1.52
CA MET A 266 20.97 7.66 2.78
C MET A 266 19.57 7.04 2.61
N ILE A 267 19.51 5.88 1.96
CA ILE A 267 18.26 5.14 1.71
C ILE A 267 18.24 3.89 2.58
N ILE A 268 17.08 3.65 3.20
CA ILE A 268 16.80 2.44 3.97
C ILE A 268 15.87 1.54 3.16
N ILE A 269 16.32 0.31 2.90
CA ILE A 269 15.53 -0.76 2.28
C ILE A 269 15.23 -1.78 3.37
N GLU A 270 13.98 -1.86 3.84
CA GLU A 270 13.65 -2.77 4.94
C GLU A 270 12.29 -3.46 4.84
N ARG A 271 12.20 -4.68 5.38
CA ARG A 271 10.95 -5.46 5.46
C ARG A 271 10.25 -5.69 4.12
N ASN A 272 11.01 -5.70 3.02
CA ASN A 272 10.47 -6.04 1.72
C ASN A 272 10.53 -7.57 1.52
N LEU A 273 9.52 -8.09 0.83
CA LEU A 273 9.53 -9.45 0.28
C LEU A 273 9.87 -9.34 -1.21
N VAL A 274 11.00 -9.92 -1.63
CA VAL A 274 11.41 -9.93 -3.04
C VAL A 274 11.54 -11.35 -3.57
N THR A 275 10.71 -11.71 -4.56
CA THR A 275 10.58 -13.09 -5.03
C THR A 275 10.59 -13.26 -6.55
N GLY A 276 11.38 -14.21 -7.05
CA GLY A 276 11.36 -14.53 -8.48
C GLY A 276 11.79 -13.39 -9.41
N CYS A 277 12.47 -12.36 -8.89
CA CYS A 277 13.11 -11.33 -9.70
C CYS A 277 14.47 -11.82 -10.21
N GLN A 278 15.17 -11.05 -11.05
CA GLN A 278 16.56 -11.38 -11.42
C GLN A 278 17.51 -11.28 -10.22
N TYR A 279 18.02 -10.09 -9.91
CA TYR A 279 18.58 -9.84 -8.58
C TYR A 279 17.44 -9.58 -7.58
N GLY A 280 17.60 -10.01 -6.34
CA GLY A 280 16.66 -9.64 -5.28
C GLY A 280 16.76 -8.15 -4.98
N ILE A 281 17.85 -7.76 -4.32
CA ILE A 281 18.21 -6.36 -4.09
C ILE A 281 19.57 -6.07 -4.71
N GLU A 282 19.66 -4.99 -5.46
CA GLU A 282 20.93 -4.46 -5.93
C GLU A 282 21.19 -3.08 -5.30
N VAL A 283 22.43 -2.82 -4.93
CA VAL A 283 22.91 -1.50 -4.55
C VAL A 283 24.13 -1.21 -5.39
N GLY A 284 24.02 -0.26 -6.30
CA GLY A 284 25.00 -0.03 -7.35
C GLY A 284 25.22 1.45 -7.63
N CYS A 285 26.08 1.71 -8.61
CA CYS A 285 26.33 3.05 -9.12
C CYS A 285 26.90 2.90 -10.53
N GLU A 286 26.02 2.93 -11.53
CA GLU A 286 26.37 2.68 -12.93
C GLU A 286 27.22 3.81 -13.50
N ASN A 287 26.97 5.05 -13.06
CA ASN A 287 27.75 6.22 -13.44
C ASN A 287 28.92 6.49 -12.49
N PRO A 288 29.97 7.20 -12.94
CA PRO A 288 31.04 7.67 -12.06
C PRO A 288 30.49 8.48 -10.87
N GLY A 289 30.64 7.93 -9.66
CA GLY A 289 30.03 8.49 -8.47
C GLY A 289 30.00 7.49 -7.34
N THR A 290 29.06 7.68 -6.41
CA THR A 290 28.84 6.72 -5.33
C THR A 290 27.36 6.56 -5.00
N ALA A 291 26.91 5.31 -4.81
CA ALA A 291 25.84 5.06 -3.86
C ALA A 291 26.42 5.08 -2.44
N SER A 292 25.76 5.76 -1.50
CA SER A 292 26.38 5.97 -0.18
C SER A 292 25.40 5.94 0.98
N ASN A 293 25.85 5.40 2.13
CA ASN A 293 25.02 5.33 3.34
C ASN A 293 23.71 4.56 3.11
N ILE A 294 23.78 3.48 2.33
CA ILE A 294 22.63 2.61 2.06
C ILE A 294 22.53 1.57 3.17
N THR A 295 21.32 1.39 3.71
CA THR A 295 21.04 0.34 4.70
C THR A 295 20.04 -0.63 4.11
N VAL A 296 20.45 -1.88 3.93
CA VAL A 296 19.58 -2.99 3.51
C VAL A 296 19.38 -3.92 4.70
N ARG A 297 18.17 -3.96 5.26
CA ARG A 297 17.92 -4.74 6.47
C ARG A 297 16.55 -5.39 6.58
N ASN A 298 16.45 -6.50 7.29
CA ASN A 298 15.18 -7.13 7.62
C ASN A 298 14.34 -7.50 6.39
N ASN A 299 14.98 -7.74 5.23
CA ASN A 299 14.27 -8.14 4.00
C ASN A 299 14.26 -9.66 3.84
N PHE A 300 13.20 -10.16 3.21
CA PHE A 300 13.05 -11.55 2.79
C PHE A 300 13.28 -11.66 1.28
N LEU A 301 14.25 -12.48 0.89
CA LEU A 301 14.69 -12.62 -0.49
C LEU A 301 14.61 -14.09 -0.89
N TYR A 302 13.75 -14.44 -1.84
CA TYR A 302 13.51 -15.85 -2.15
C TYR A 302 13.39 -16.15 -3.63
N ASN A 303 14.08 -17.21 -4.04
CA ASN A 303 13.97 -17.79 -5.38
C ASN A 303 14.18 -16.76 -6.51
N ASN A 304 15.04 -15.75 -6.27
CA ASN A 304 15.48 -14.83 -7.30
C ASN A 304 16.47 -15.54 -8.24
N ALA A 305 16.44 -15.19 -9.53
CA ALA A 305 17.15 -15.89 -10.59
C ALA A 305 18.67 -15.84 -10.40
N ASP A 306 19.18 -14.66 -10.05
CA ASP A 306 20.59 -14.37 -9.87
C ASP A 306 20.85 -14.16 -8.37
N ALA A 307 21.69 -13.20 -7.95
CA ALA A 307 22.02 -13.05 -6.53
C ALA A 307 20.83 -12.58 -5.68
N ALA A 308 20.80 -12.99 -4.40
CA ALA A 308 19.85 -12.43 -3.45
C ALA A 308 20.16 -10.94 -3.23
N ILE A 309 21.44 -10.65 -2.98
CA ILE A 309 21.94 -9.28 -2.82
C ILE A 309 23.20 -9.09 -3.67
N ALA A 310 23.19 -8.07 -4.52
CA ALA A 310 24.36 -7.59 -5.24
C ALA A 310 24.72 -6.17 -4.73
N VAL A 311 26.00 -5.93 -4.44
CA VAL A 311 26.46 -4.62 -3.95
C VAL A 311 27.74 -4.23 -4.66
N GLY A 312 27.73 -3.11 -5.37
CA GLY A 312 28.94 -2.60 -6.00
C GLY A 312 28.80 -1.89 -7.33
N GLY A 313 29.93 -1.44 -7.86
CA GLY A 313 30.05 -1.04 -9.27
C GLY A 313 30.49 -2.22 -10.13
N TYR A 314 29.85 -2.41 -11.28
CA TYR A 314 30.12 -3.56 -12.15
C TYR A 314 31.43 -3.43 -12.98
N ASP A 315 31.90 -2.20 -13.28
CA ASP A 315 33.13 -1.94 -14.06
C ASP A 315 33.93 -0.74 -13.51
N TYR A 316 34.28 -0.79 -12.23
CA TYR A 316 35.10 0.27 -11.61
C TYR A 316 36.52 0.33 -12.22
N PRO A 317 37.06 1.52 -12.56
CA PRO A 317 36.57 2.87 -12.27
C PRO A 317 35.77 3.55 -13.39
N HIS A 318 35.30 2.83 -14.41
CA HIS A 318 34.39 3.39 -15.42
C HIS A 318 32.99 3.61 -14.84
N THR A 319 32.57 2.75 -13.91
CA THR A 319 31.36 2.91 -13.07
C THR A 319 31.73 3.44 -11.67
N GLY A 320 30.72 3.79 -10.88
CA GLY A 320 30.84 4.23 -9.50
C GLY A 320 31.10 3.11 -8.50
N ARG A 321 30.89 3.42 -7.22
CA ARG A 321 31.13 2.50 -6.08
C ARG A 321 30.03 2.61 -5.03
N VAL A 322 29.92 1.59 -4.18
CA VAL A 322 29.08 1.66 -2.97
C VAL A 322 29.93 2.00 -1.75
N THR A 323 29.52 2.96 -0.94
CA THR A 323 30.33 3.45 0.19
C THR A 323 29.54 3.55 1.50
N ASN A 324 30.22 3.29 2.63
CA ASN A 324 29.69 3.47 3.99
C ASN A 324 28.30 2.86 4.19
N SER A 325 28.09 1.65 3.67
CA SER A 325 26.78 1.01 3.58
C SER A 325 26.73 -0.25 4.44
N ILE A 326 25.52 -0.67 4.78
CA ILE A 326 25.28 -1.79 5.71
C ILE A 326 24.25 -2.72 5.08
N ILE A 327 24.60 -4.01 5.00
CA ILE A 327 23.70 -5.11 4.66
C ILE A 327 23.56 -5.98 5.89
N ARG A 328 22.42 -5.92 6.58
CA ARG A 328 22.27 -6.67 7.82
C ARG A 328 20.93 -7.29 8.04
N ASN A 329 20.88 -8.40 8.77
CA ASN A 329 19.60 -8.98 9.20
C ASN A 329 18.66 -9.28 8.03
N ASN A 330 19.17 -9.67 6.87
CA ASN A 330 18.31 -10.14 5.76
C ASN A 330 18.25 -11.66 5.81
N THR A 331 17.14 -12.25 5.37
CA THR A 331 17.01 -13.69 5.18
C THR A 331 16.87 -13.98 3.68
N ALA A 332 17.94 -14.53 3.11
CA ALA A 332 18.01 -14.96 1.73
C ALA A 332 17.89 -16.48 1.64
N LEU A 333 16.85 -16.97 0.96
CA LEU A 333 16.57 -18.38 0.80
C LEU A 333 16.51 -18.77 -0.68
N GLU A 334 17.31 -19.77 -1.05
CA GLU A 334 17.24 -20.46 -2.34
C GLU A 334 17.30 -19.56 -3.58
N ASN A 335 17.89 -18.37 -3.49
CA ASN A 335 18.18 -17.50 -4.64
C ASN A 335 19.29 -18.09 -5.51
N ASP A 336 19.68 -17.44 -6.59
CA ASP A 336 20.67 -17.91 -7.57
C ASP A 336 20.22 -19.23 -8.21
N VAL A 337 18.96 -19.26 -8.68
CA VAL A 337 18.38 -20.43 -9.37
C VAL A 337 18.83 -20.54 -10.83
N ASN A 338 19.48 -19.50 -11.36
CA ASN A 338 20.16 -19.45 -12.65
C ASN A 338 21.65 -19.07 -12.46
N PRO A 339 22.50 -19.96 -11.90
CA PRO A 339 23.89 -19.64 -11.58
C PRO A 339 24.67 -19.20 -12.82
N GLY A 340 25.31 -18.03 -12.74
CA GLY A 340 26.02 -17.43 -13.88
C GLY A 340 25.28 -16.25 -14.54
N GLY A 341 24.02 -16.01 -14.13
CA GLY A 341 23.18 -14.87 -14.48
C GLY A 341 23.15 -14.45 -15.94
N VAL A 342 22.67 -13.23 -16.18
CA VAL A 342 22.96 -12.51 -17.44
C VAL A 342 24.37 -11.92 -17.32
N GLY A 343 25.39 -12.76 -17.59
CA GLY A 343 26.75 -12.30 -17.90
C GLY A 343 27.83 -12.38 -16.81
N GLY A 344 27.65 -13.09 -15.68
CA GLY A 344 28.68 -13.12 -14.63
C GLY A 344 28.54 -14.23 -13.57
N ILE A 345 29.60 -14.50 -12.81
CA ILE A 345 29.56 -15.48 -11.71
C ILE A 345 28.78 -14.87 -10.53
N THR A 346 27.61 -15.42 -10.23
CA THR A 346 26.72 -15.03 -9.13
C THR A 346 26.77 -16.03 -7.97
N GLY A 347 26.30 -15.61 -6.79
CA GLY A 347 26.02 -16.44 -5.61
C GLY A 347 24.90 -15.82 -4.77
N GLN A 348 24.64 -16.29 -3.54
CA GLN A 348 23.64 -15.62 -2.67
C GLN A 348 23.98 -14.15 -2.42
N LEU A 349 25.28 -13.85 -2.26
CA LEU A 349 25.80 -12.50 -2.08
C LEU A 349 26.95 -12.23 -3.06
N THR A 350 26.84 -11.14 -3.80
CA THR A 350 27.89 -10.65 -4.71
C THR A 350 28.35 -9.25 -4.30
N ILE A 351 29.66 -9.05 -4.14
CA ILE A 351 30.25 -7.78 -3.74
C ILE A 351 31.32 -7.36 -4.75
N THR A 352 31.20 -6.16 -5.30
CA THR A 352 32.18 -5.55 -6.20
C THR A 352 32.46 -4.10 -5.80
N ALA A 353 33.69 -3.62 -6.00
CA ALA A 353 34.05 -2.19 -5.91
C ALA A 353 33.40 -1.38 -4.74
N THR A 354 33.44 -1.87 -3.51
CA THR A 354 32.85 -1.17 -2.34
C THR A 354 33.90 -0.53 -1.44
N ASP A 355 33.55 0.49 -0.65
CA ASP A 355 34.41 1.06 0.40
C ASP A 355 33.63 1.21 1.72
N ASN A 356 34.10 0.54 2.79
CA ASN A 356 33.42 0.48 4.09
C ASN A 356 32.01 -0.13 3.99
N LEU A 357 31.96 -1.44 3.73
CA LEU A 357 30.72 -2.22 3.69
C LEU A 357 30.68 -3.18 4.88
N ASP A 358 29.66 -3.04 5.72
CA ASP A 358 29.33 -4.02 6.75
C ASP A 358 28.31 -5.02 6.19
N VAL A 359 28.61 -6.31 6.28
CA VAL A 359 27.67 -7.39 5.97
C VAL A 359 27.56 -8.29 7.18
N ILE A 360 26.51 -8.09 7.98
CA ILE A 360 26.39 -8.73 9.30
C ILE A 360 25.02 -9.30 9.59
N ASN A 361 24.93 -10.36 10.40
CA ASN A 361 23.67 -10.92 10.87
C ASN A 361 22.70 -11.38 9.76
N ASN A 362 23.18 -11.71 8.56
CA ASN A 362 22.30 -12.19 7.49
C ASN A 362 22.21 -13.73 7.50
N ILE A 363 21.05 -14.28 7.13
CA ILE A 363 20.91 -15.70 6.77
C ILE A 363 21.07 -15.81 5.26
N PHE A 364 22.03 -16.61 4.80
CA PHE A 364 22.20 -17.01 3.40
C PHE A 364 22.04 -18.52 3.29
N TYR A 365 20.83 -18.95 2.93
CA TYR A 365 20.50 -20.34 2.65
C TYR A 365 20.54 -20.53 1.13
N GLN A 366 21.55 -21.22 0.63
CA GLN A 366 21.76 -21.52 -0.78
C GLN A 366 20.95 -22.74 -1.25
N ASN A 367 20.39 -22.67 -2.47
CA ASN A 367 19.77 -23.82 -3.13
C ASN A 367 20.83 -24.89 -3.53
N SER A 368 20.38 -26.11 -3.82
CA SER A 368 21.29 -27.23 -4.17
C SER A 368 21.87 -27.18 -5.59
N GLY A 369 21.35 -26.31 -6.46
CA GLY A 369 21.77 -26.13 -7.86
C GLY A 369 22.87 -25.10 -8.06
N SER A 370 23.02 -24.13 -7.15
CA SER A 370 24.15 -23.21 -7.12
C SER A 370 25.36 -23.84 -6.40
N LEU A 371 26.57 -23.45 -6.81
CA LEU A 371 27.80 -23.82 -6.12
C LEU A 371 28.37 -22.69 -5.27
N LEU A 372 28.00 -21.43 -5.53
CA LEU A 372 28.65 -20.27 -4.95
C LEU A 372 27.74 -19.57 -3.91
N MET A 373 28.22 -19.49 -2.68
CA MET A 373 27.54 -18.78 -1.60
C MET A 373 27.83 -17.28 -1.66
N LEU A 374 29.11 -16.94 -1.84
CA LEU A 374 29.64 -15.60 -1.76
C LEU A 374 30.62 -15.38 -2.90
N SER A 375 30.52 -14.21 -3.55
CA SER A 375 31.50 -13.70 -4.49
C SER A 375 31.98 -12.31 -4.05
N VAL A 376 33.28 -12.15 -3.85
CA VAL A 376 33.91 -10.85 -3.58
C VAL A 376 34.96 -10.56 -4.66
N ASN A 377 34.73 -9.56 -5.49
CA ASN A 377 35.70 -9.12 -6.48
C ASN A 377 36.78 -8.24 -5.86
N SER A 378 37.98 -8.27 -6.47
CA SER A 378 39.06 -7.37 -6.08
C SER A 378 38.67 -5.90 -6.25
N GLY A 379 39.25 -5.05 -5.40
CA GLY A 379 39.01 -3.61 -5.42
C GLY A 379 38.17 -3.09 -4.26
N SER A 380 37.39 -3.95 -3.59
CA SER A 380 36.66 -3.57 -2.39
C SER A 380 37.59 -3.30 -1.19
N THR A 381 37.31 -2.26 -0.40
CA THR A 381 38.10 -1.89 0.79
C THR A 381 37.21 -1.69 2.02
N GLY A 382 37.78 -1.87 3.22
CA GLY A 382 37.01 -1.70 4.46
C GLY A 382 35.86 -2.69 4.63
N LEU A 383 35.96 -3.88 4.04
CA LEU A 383 34.96 -4.94 4.17
C LEU A 383 34.96 -5.51 5.59
N ASN A 384 33.77 -5.62 6.17
CA ASN A 384 33.52 -6.33 7.41
C ASN A 384 32.35 -7.30 7.19
N LEU A 385 32.69 -8.53 6.82
CA LEU A 385 31.73 -9.63 6.76
C LEU A 385 31.86 -10.39 8.08
N ASN A 386 30.79 -10.47 8.87
CA ASN A 386 30.83 -11.18 10.15
C ASN A 386 29.45 -11.54 10.69
N TYR A 387 29.36 -12.49 11.61
CA TYR A 387 28.10 -12.89 12.26
C TYR A 387 26.98 -13.27 11.27
N ASN A 388 27.32 -13.70 10.06
CA ASN A 388 26.36 -14.23 9.10
C ASN A 388 26.12 -15.72 9.36
N LEU A 389 24.97 -16.24 8.96
CA LEU A 389 24.67 -17.66 8.99
C LEU A 389 24.53 -18.15 7.55
N TYR A 390 25.43 -19.05 7.17
CA TYR A 390 25.46 -19.68 5.85
C TYR A 390 24.93 -21.10 5.93
N PHE A 391 24.16 -21.51 4.93
CA PHE A 391 23.70 -22.90 4.83
C PHE A 391 23.57 -23.38 3.40
N SER A 392 23.96 -24.62 3.16
CA SER A 392 23.66 -25.34 1.92
C SER A 392 23.48 -26.82 2.25
N SER A 393 22.50 -27.45 1.60
CA SER A 393 22.30 -28.91 1.64
C SER A 393 23.26 -29.65 0.70
N GLY A 394 23.94 -28.94 -0.20
CA GLY A 394 24.90 -29.46 -1.16
C GLY A 394 26.30 -28.85 -1.01
N PRO A 395 27.20 -29.09 -1.99
CA PRO A 395 28.48 -28.39 -2.06
C PRO A 395 28.28 -26.88 -2.14
N SER A 396 29.10 -26.14 -1.42
CA SER A 396 29.08 -24.68 -1.42
C SER A 396 30.50 -24.14 -1.35
N ALA A 397 30.72 -23.00 -2.00
CA ALA A 397 32.01 -22.35 -2.13
C ALA A 397 31.91 -20.84 -1.86
N PHE A 398 33.05 -20.26 -1.50
CA PHE A 398 33.24 -18.83 -1.26
C PHE A 398 34.35 -18.36 -2.20
N ASP A 399 34.06 -17.43 -3.11
CA ASP A 399 35.06 -16.77 -3.94
C ASP A 399 35.48 -15.45 -3.27
N TYR A 400 36.78 -15.34 -3.00
CA TYR A 400 37.39 -14.10 -2.53
C TYR A 400 38.53 -13.73 -3.45
N GLU A 401 38.33 -12.67 -4.22
CA GLU A 401 39.28 -12.09 -5.16
C GLU A 401 39.83 -13.12 -6.16
N GLY A 402 38.97 -14.03 -6.63
CA GLY A 402 39.29 -15.09 -7.59
C GLY A 402 39.86 -16.37 -6.96
N THR A 403 39.95 -16.43 -5.62
CA THR A 403 40.36 -17.64 -4.89
C THR A 403 39.13 -18.36 -4.33
N ILE A 404 38.90 -19.59 -4.79
CA ILE A 404 37.76 -20.42 -4.37
C ILE A 404 38.09 -21.23 -3.11
N PHE A 405 37.23 -21.11 -2.10
CA PHE A 405 37.26 -21.89 -0.86
C PHE A 405 36.01 -22.77 -0.75
N ASN A 406 36.17 -24.09 -0.69
CA ASN A 406 35.05 -25.05 -0.60
C ASN A 406 34.53 -25.26 0.84
N SER A 407 34.80 -24.32 1.76
CA SER A 407 34.31 -24.36 3.14
C SER A 407 34.48 -23.00 3.81
N LEU A 408 33.54 -22.65 4.70
CA LEU A 408 33.63 -21.43 5.51
C LEU A 408 34.94 -21.39 6.32
N THR A 409 35.32 -22.50 6.97
CA THR A 409 36.59 -22.56 7.74
C THR A 409 37.82 -22.26 6.88
N GLY A 410 37.87 -22.78 5.65
CA GLY A 410 38.96 -22.51 4.72
C GLY A 410 39.01 -21.04 4.32
N TYR A 411 37.85 -20.46 3.99
CA TYR A 411 37.68 -19.04 3.69
C TYR A 411 38.17 -18.16 4.84
N VAL A 412 37.59 -18.33 6.04
CA VAL A 412 37.91 -17.56 7.26
C VAL A 412 39.41 -17.63 7.58
N SER A 413 40.04 -18.80 7.45
CA SER A 413 41.46 -18.98 7.76
C SER A 413 42.43 -18.18 6.87
N LYS A 414 41.95 -17.70 5.71
CA LYS A 414 42.76 -16.96 4.72
C LYS A 414 42.37 -15.50 4.62
N THR A 415 41.08 -15.20 4.67
CA THR A 415 40.56 -13.83 4.50
C THR A 415 40.49 -13.08 5.82
N MET A 416 40.39 -13.80 6.95
CA MET A 416 40.07 -13.25 8.27
C MET A 416 38.68 -12.57 8.35
N GLN A 417 37.88 -12.72 7.30
CA GLN A 417 36.47 -12.34 7.27
C GLN A 417 35.63 -13.46 7.89
N ASP A 418 34.39 -13.15 8.30
CA ASP A 418 33.39 -14.08 8.81
C ASP A 418 33.82 -14.90 10.03
N PHE A 419 34.65 -14.32 10.90
CA PHE A 419 35.25 -15.02 12.03
C PHE A 419 34.21 -15.59 13.02
N ASN A 420 33.11 -14.87 13.25
CA ASN A 420 32.01 -15.27 14.12
C ASN A 420 30.81 -15.85 13.35
N SER A 421 30.91 -15.98 12.03
CA SER A 421 29.83 -16.50 11.19
C SER A 421 29.68 -18.01 11.36
N ILE A 422 28.45 -18.49 11.16
CA ILE A 422 28.06 -19.89 11.41
C ILE A 422 27.77 -20.55 10.07
N PHE A 423 28.17 -21.82 9.91
CA PHE A 423 27.69 -22.68 8.82
C PHE A 423 26.80 -23.77 9.40
N ALA A 424 25.48 -23.58 9.39
CA ALA A 424 24.51 -24.50 9.98
C ALA A 424 23.12 -24.26 9.39
N ASP A 425 22.26 -25.28 9.42
CA ASP A 425 20.85 -25.13 9.03
C ASP A 425 20.16 -24.11 9.96
N PRO A 426 19.59 -23.01 9.44
CA PRO A 426 18.88 -22.02 10.25
C PRO A 426 17.58 -22.57 10.86
N GLN A 427 17.11 -23.76 10.44
CA GLN A 427 15.90 -24.39 10.94
C GLN A 427 14.65 -23.50 10.80
N LEU A 428 14.57 -22.75 9.70
CA LEU A 428 13.38 -22.00 9.31
C LEU A 428 12.19 -22.97 9.17
N GLN A 429 10.99 -22.50 9.46
CA GLN A 429 9.78 -23.31 9.30
C GLN A 429 9.41 -23.48 7.82
N ILE A 430 10.02 -24.44 7.13
CA ILE A 430 9.65 -24.72 5.74
C ILE A 430 8.34 -25.54 5.72
N SER A 431 7.22 -24.91 5.39
CA SER A 431 5.93 -25.59 5.26
C SER A 431 5.80 -26.29 3.89
N SER A 432 4.89 -27.25 3.78
CA SER A 432 4.58 -27.92 2.50
C SER A 432 3.71 -27.08 1.56
N GLN A 433 3.26 -25.89 1.98
CA GLN A 433 2.36 -25.01 1.22
C GLN A 433 3.03 -23.70 0.75
N GLY A 434 4.26 -23.43 1.19
CA GLY A 434 5.02 -22.22 0.91
C GLY A 434 6.23 -22.11 1.84
N VAL A 435 7.13 -21.17 1.55
CA VAL A 435 8.30 -20.88 2.38
C VAL A 435 7.90 -19.93 3.51
N SER A 436 7.93 -20.39 4.77
CA SER A 436 7.98 -19.49 5.94
C SER A 436 9.42 -19.07 6.15
N PHE A 437 9.64 -17.77 6.34
CA PHE A 437 10.93 -17.24 6.76
C PHE A 437 11.05 -17.16 8.29
N HIS A 438 10.05 -17.69 9.00
CA HIS A 438 9.99 -17.62 10.45
C HIS A 438 10.98 -18.57 11.12
N LEU A 439 11.72 -18.04 12.08
CA LEU A 439 12.49 -18.75 13.08
C LEU A 439 11.54 -19.32 14.13
N GLY A 440 10.73 -20.31 13.76
CA GLY A 440 9.80 -20.93 14.72
C GLY A 440 10.39 -22.12 15.51
N ASN A 441 11.64 -22.51 15.25
CA ASN A 441 12.30 -23.61 15.96
C ASN A 441 13.20 -23.08 17.09
N PRO A 442 12.92 -23.39 18.37
CA PRO A 442 13.71 -22.89 19.51
C PRO A 442 15.16 -23.38 19.55
N ASN A 443 15.54 -24.33 18.70
CA ASN A 443 16.92 -24.82 18.59
C ASN A 443 17.67 -24.22 17.39
N SER A 444 17.08 -23.24 16.69
CA SER A 444 17.74 -22.60 15.57
C SER A 444 19.07 -21.99 16.01
N PRO A 445 20.15 -22.18 15.22
CA PRO A 445 21.44 -21.56 15.48
C PRO A 445 21.46 -20.04 15.19
N ALA A 446 20.38 -19.48 14.65
CA ALA A 446 20.25 -18.04 14.43
C ALA A 446 19.89 -17.27 15.72
N ILE A 447 19.28 -17.95 16.69
CA ILE A 447 18.71 -17.33 17.89
C ILE A 447 19.83 -16.82 18.81
N ASN A 448 19.75 -15.54 19.18
CA ASN A 448 20.70 -14.78 20.01
C ASN A 448 22.15 -14.90 19.52
N ALA A 449 22.35 -15.08 18.22
CA ALA A 449 23.65 -15.36 17.61
C ALA A 449 24.22 -14.22 16.78
N GLY A 450 23.46 -13.13 16.58
CA GLY A 450 23.93 -11.95 15.87
C GLY A 450 24.97 -11.14 16.64
N ASP A 451 25.53 -10.13 15.99
CA ASP A 451 26.53 -9.24 16.56
C ASP A 451 25.93 -8.48 17.77
N PRO A 452 26.44 -8.70 19.00
CA PRO A 452 25.94 -8.04 20.20
C PRO A 452 26.22 -6.53 20.24
N HIS A 453 26.96 -6.00 19.26
CA HIS A 453 27.25 -4.58 19.12
C HIS A 453 26.41 -3.90 18.03
N THR A 454 25.49 -4.63 17.40
CA THR A 454 24.57 -4.08 16.40
C THR A 454 23.76 -2.93 17.01
N SER A 455 23.84 -1.75 16.39
CA SER A 455 23.05 -0.59 16.81
C SER A 455 21.66 -0.65 16.17
N ILE A 456 20.63 -0.64 17.01
CA ILE A 456 19.23 -0.66 16.59
C ILE A 456 18.70 0.77 16.56
N ALA A 457 18.08 1.16 15.45
CA ALA A 457 17.43 2.46 15.36
C ALA A 457 16.17 2.51 16.23
N GLU A 458 15.82 3.68 16.73
CA GLU A 458 14.57 3.86 17.48
C GLU A 458 13.37 3.46 16.61
N GLY A 459 12.53 2.54 17.09
CA GLY A 459 11.36 2.03 16.36
C GLY A 459 11.69 1.09 15.20
N GLU A 460 12.90 0.54 15.16
CA GLU A 460 13.25 -0.52 14.20
C GLU A 460 12.52 -1.83 14.54
N LEU A 461 11.77 -2.32 13.56
CA LEU A 461 11.04 -3.58 13.61
C LEU A 461 11.79 -4.67 12.85
N ASP A 462 11.55 -5.94 13.20
CA ASP A 462 12.05 -7.09 12.43
C ASP A 462 11.28 -7.26 11.10
N GLY A 463 11.50 -8.37 10.38
CA GLY A 463 10.94 -8.65 9.06
C GLY A 463 9.44 -8.91 9.06
N TYR A 464 8.87 -9.41 10.16
CA TYR A 464 7.43 -9.62 10.31
C TYR A 464 6.84 -8.43 11.06
N HIS A 465 5.87 -7.74 10.44
CA HIS A 465 5.45 -6.43 10.92
C HIS A 465 4.99 -6.45 12.39
N ASP A 466 5.33 -5.37 13.11
CA ASP A 466 4.93 -5.04 14.48
C ASP A 466 5.71 -5.72 15.63
N ASP A 467 6.81 -6.44 15.35
CA ASP A 467 7.75 -6.90 16.39
C ASP A 467 9.01 -6.04 16.50
N ASP A 468 9.41 -5.74 17.74
CA ASP A 468 10.66 -5.03 18.02
C ASP A 468 11.86 -5.88 17.57
N ARG A 469 12.85 -5.25 16.92
CA ARG A 469 14.05 -5.94 16.38
C ARG A 469 14.92 -6.66 17.43
N ILE A 470 14.67 -6.49 18.72
CA ILE A 470 15.31 -7.27 19.78
C ILE A 470 14.25 -7.66 20.80
N ASN A 471 13.91 -8.94 20.86
CA ASN A 471 12.91 -9.45 21.80
C ASN A 471 13.52 -10.11 23.06
N ASN A 472 14.82 -10.47 23.09
CA ASN A 472 15.41 -11.24 24.21
C ASN A 472 16.95 -11.06 24.45
N ASP A 473 17.44 -9.83 24.53
CA ASP A 473 18.85 -9.40 24.80
C ASP A 473 19.76 -9.26 23.58
N ILE A 474 20.01 -10.33 22.80
CA ILE A 474 20.90 -10.29 21.62
C ILE A 474 20.05 -10.45 20.36
N ILE A 475 20.38 -9.68 19.33
CA ILE A 475 19.72 -9.77 18.03
C ILE A 475 19.88 -11.17 17.40
N ASP A 476 18.82 -11.68 16.81
CA ASP A 476 18.86 -12.92 16.04
C ASP A 476 19.53 -12.68 14.67
N ILE A 477 20.15 -13.72 14.11
CA ILE A 477 20.66 -13.67 12.72
C ILE A 477 19.46 -13.83 11.77
N GLY A 478 19.38 -12.99 10.75
CA GLY A 478 18.30 -12.98 9.76
C GLY A 478 17.28 -11.88 9.99
N ALA A 479 16.26 -11.87 9.15
CA ALA A 479 15.22 -10.83 9.13
C ALA A 479 14.19 -10.96 10.25
N ASP A 480 13.97 -12.16 10.78
CA ASP A 480 12.97 -12.44 11.82
C ASP A 480 13.62 -12.58 13.21
N GLU A 481 12.91 -12.18 14.27
CA GLU A 481 13.28 -12.49 15.65
C GLU A 481 12.43 -13.66 16.18
N TYR A 482 13.08 -14.61 16.85
CA TYR A 482 12.40 -15.76 17.45
C TYR A 482 11.36 -15.32 18.50
N GLY A 483 10.13 -15.81 18.31
CA GLY A 483 9.01 -15.55 19.19
C GLY A 483 8.24 -14.26 18.89
N GLY A 484 8.47 -13.66 17.72
CA GLY A 484 7.59 -12.62 17.15
C GLY A 484 6.18 -13.12 16.78
N ILE A 485 5.25 -12.20 16.62
CA ILE A 485 3.88 -12.43 16.15
C ILE A 485 3.89 -12.52 14.61
N LEU A 486 3.43 -13.64 14.05
CA LEU A 486 3.27 -13.76 12.61
C LEU A 486 2.01 -13.04 12.13
N LEU A 487 2.14 -12.01 11.30
CA LEU A 487 0.98 -11.40 10.65
C LEU A 487 0.67 -12.11 9.32
N VAL A 488 -0.59 -12.51 9.13
CA VAL A 488 -1.07 -12.94 7.81
C VAL A 488 -1.11 -11.75 6.86
N ARG A 489 -0.58 -11.96 5.66
CA ARG A 489 -0.68 -11.01 4.55
C ARG A 489 -2.03 -11.11 3.85
N TYR A 490 -2.67 -9.97 3.58
CA TYR A 490 -4.00 -9.91 2.93
C TYR A 490 -3.89 -9.44 1.46
N LEU A 491 -4.47 -10.18 0.51
CA LEU A 491 -4.75 -9.69 -0.85
C LEU A 491 -5.91 -8.70 -0.86
N LYS A 492 -6.94 -8.98 -0.05
CA LYS A 492 -8.03 -8.04 0.19
C LYS A 492 -8.19 -7.84 1.69
N PRO A 493 -8.04 -6.60 2.18
CA PRO A 493 -8.14 -6.32 3.60
C PRO A 493 -9.55 -6.63 4.10
N PHE A 494 -9.66 -6.94 5.38
CA PHE A 494 -10.94 -7.18 6.04
C PHE A 494 -11.93 -6.04 5.75
N LYS A 495 -13.11 -6.40 5.25
CA LYS A 495 -14.20 -5.50 4.89
C LYS A 495 -15.48 -5.93 5.60
N ALA A 496 -16.28 -4.94 5.98
CA ALA A 496 -17.63 -5.13 6.47
C ALA A 496 -18.58 -4.30 5.60
N THR A 497 -19.70 -4.87 5.18
CA THR A 497 -20.71 -4.23 4.33
C THR A 497 -22.09 -4.55 4.85
N LEU A 498 -22.93 -3.54 5.08
CA LEU A 498 -24.33 -3.75 5.46
C LEU A 498 -25.16 -4.12 4.22
N ILE A 499 -25.83 -5.27 4.27
CA ILE A 499 -26.77 -5.77 3.25
C ILE A 499 -28.05 -6.15 3.99
N ASP A 500 -29.08 -5.31 3.88
CA ASP A 500 -30.36 -5.45 4.58
C ASP A 500 -30.18 -5.60 6.11
N ASP A 501 -30.49 -6.80 6.63
CA ASP A 501 -30.39 -7.18 8.04
C ASP A 501 -29.08 -7.89 8.39
N PHE A 502 -28.11 -7.95 7.46
CA PHE A 502 -26.84 -8.63 7.64
C PHE A 502 -25.66 -7.68 7.44
N VAL A 503 -24.60 -7.90 8.20
CA VAL A 503 -23.26 -7.40 7.84
C VAL A 503 -22.52 -8.55 7.16
N GLU A 504 -22.24 -8.38 5.88
CA GLU A 504 -21.33 -9.23 5.14
C GLU A 504 -19.88 -8.84 5.48
N LEU A 505 -19.09 -9.84 5.83
CA LEU A 505 -17.71 -9.73 6.27
C LEU A 505 -16.84 -10.53 5.31
N THR A 506 -15.86 -9.88 4.67
CA THR A 506 -15.01 -10.50 3.65
C THR A 506 -13.55 -10.12 3.82
N TRP A 507 -12.65 -11.05 3.50
CA TRP A 507 -11.21 -10.81 3.37
C TRP A 507 -10.60 -11.88 2.46
N GLU A 508 -9.41 -11.60 1.94
CA GLU A 508 -8.66 -12.55 1.13
C GLU A 508 -7.21 -12.53 1.58
N THR A 509 -6.66 -13.70 1.85
CA THR A 509 -5.27 -13.89 2.29
C THR A 509 -4.37 -14.10 1.07
N ALA A 510 -3.17 -13.51 1.12
CA ALA A 510 -2.12 -13.72 0.11
C ALA A 510 -1.34 -15.00 0.38
N ASP A 511 -1.20 -15.36 1.64
CA ASP A 511 -0.68 -16.62 2.12
C ASP A 511 -1.16 -16.84 3.57
N GLU A 512 -1.19 -18.08 4.03
CA GLU A 512 -1.64 -18.45 5.38
C GLU A 512 -0.66 -19.37 6.10
N VAL A 513 0.62 -19.17 5.80
CA VAL A 513 1.71 -19.87 6.47
C VAL A 513 1.64 -19.63 7.98
N ASP A 514 1.69 -20.75 8.71
CA ASP A 514 1.68 -20.82 10.17
C ASP A 514 0.46 -20.18 10.87
N ASN A 515 -0.60 -19.87 10.11
CA ASN A 515 -1.86 -19.41 10.64
C ASN A 515 -2.76 -20.61 11.04
N SER A 516 -3.34 -20.56 12.23
CA SER A 516 -4.30 -21.56 12.70
C SER A 516 -5.74 -21.19 12.33
N SER A 517 -6.16 -19.95 12.57
CA SER A 517 -7.56 -19.56 12.37
C SER A 517 -7.78 -18.04 12.34
N PHE A 518 -8.92 -17.64 11.78
CA PHE A 518 -9.46 -16.29 11.89
C PHE A 518 -10.72 -16.28 12.73
N ILE A 519 -10.72 -15.47 13.79
CA ILE A 519 -11.89 -15.24 14.64
C ILE A 519 -12.46 -13.87 14.30
N VAL A 520 -13.65 -13.84 13.73
CA VAL A 520 -14.41 -12.61 13.54
C VAL A 520 -14.95 -12.16 14.89
N GLN A 521 -14.60 -10.94 15.30
CA GLN A 521 -15.10 -10.33 16.52
C GLN A 521 -16.01 -9.14 16.23
N ARG A 522 -17.08 -9.01 17.02
CA ARG A 522 -18.03 -7.88 16.98
C ARG A 522 -18.04 -7.14 18.31
N SER A 523 -18.15 -5.82 18.24
CA SER A 523 -18.39 -4.95 19.40
C SER A 523 -19.48 -3.91 19.10
N ILE A 524 -20.15 -3.43 20.14
CA ILE A 524 -21.09 -2.29 20.07
C ILE A 524 -20.55 -1.05 20.80
N ASP A 525 -19.43 -1.18 21.52
CA ASP A 525 -18.88 -0.13 22.38
C ASP A 525 -17.34 0.03 22.28
N LEU A 526 -16.69 -0.76 21.41
CA LEU A 526 -15.23 -0.88 21.24
C LEU A 526 -14.46 -1.44 22.46
N GLN A 527 -15.14 -1.78 23.55
CA GLN A 527 -14.53 -2.28 24.78
C GLN A 527 -14.71 -3.79 24.92
N VAL A 528 -15.93 -4.28 24.68
CA VAL A 528 -16.27 -5.70 24.76
C VAL A 528 -16.39 -6.25 23.34
N TRP A 529 -15.67 -7.34 23.05
CA TRP A 529 -15.62 -7.98 21.74
C TRP A 529 -16.11 -9.42 21.85
N ASP A 530 -17.25 -9.70 21.21
CA ASP A 530 -17.84 -11.04 21.11
C ASP A 530 -17.30 -11.77 19.87
N SER A 531 -16.90 -13.03 20.00
CA SER A 531 -16.57 -13.87 18.84
C SER A 531 -17.86 -14.28 18.12
N VAL A 532 -17.96 -13.94 16.84
CA VAL A 532 -19.11 -14.25 15.97
C VAL A 532 -18.91 -15.59 15.29
N VAL A 533 -17.71 -15.82 14.75
CA VAL A 533 -17.32 -17.07 14.08
C VAL A 533 -15.80 -17.25 14.18
N GLU A 534 -15.36 -18.50 14.18
CA GLU A 534 -13.97 -18.91 14.00
C GLU A 534 -13.90 -19.75 12.73
N LEU A 535 -13.02 -19.37 11.81
CA LEU A 535 -12.78 -20.03 10.54
C LEU A 535 -11.35 -20.55 10.56
N GLU A 536 -11.18 -21.86 10.38
CA GLU A 536 -9.85 -22.48 10.26
C GLU A 536 -9.13 -21.91 9.04
N ALA A 537 -7.84 -21.64 9.20
CA ALA A 537 -6.96 -21.32 8.09
C ALA A 537 -6.90 -22.51 7.13
N GLN A 538 -6.85 -22.24 5.83
CA GLN A 538 -6.71 -23.24 4.78
C GLN A 538 -5.24 -23.51 4.42
N GLY A 539 -4.30 -22.67 4.88
CA GLY A 539 -2.87 -22.79 4.63
C GLY A 539 -2.41 -22.28 3.26
N GLN A 540 -3.36 -21.80 2.45
CA GLN A 540 -3.18 -21.34 1.07
C GLN A 540 -3.99 -20.06 0.85
N PRO A 541 -3.68 -19.25 -0.18
CA PRO A 541 -4.44 -18.03 -0.48
C PRO A 541 -5.94 -18.34 -0.57
N THR A 542 -6.74 -17.71 0.30
CA THR A 542 -8.15 -18.06 0.47
C THR A 542 -9.01 -16.82 0.63
N PHE A 543 -10.13 -16.80 -0.08
CA PHE A 543 -11.20 -15.83 0.12
C PHE A 543 -12.17 -16.33 1.20
N TYR A 544 -12.36 -15.52 2.24
CA TYR A 544 -13.30 -15.78 3.31
C TYR A 544 -14.51 -14.86 3.22
N GLN A 545 -15.66 -15.42 3.56
CA GLN A 545 -16.91 -14.69 3.64
C GLN A 545 -17.75 -15.21 4.81
N TRP A 546 -18.31 -14.28 5.57
CA TRP A 546 -19.27 -14.58 6.62
C TRP A 546 -20.37 -13.53 6.68
N GLN A 547 -21.56 -13.92 7.14
CA GLN A 547 -22.67 -12.99 7.35
C GLN A 547 -23.08 -12.98 8.82
N ASP A 548 -23.02 -11.80 9.44
CA ASP A 548 -23.49 -11.58 10.80
C ASP A 548 -24.85 -10.88 10.79
N ALA A 549 -25.86 -11.49 11.42
CA ALA A 549 -27.20 -10.92 11.48
C ALA A 549 -27.27 -9.75 12.48
N VAL A 550 -27.68 -8.58 12.00
CA VAL A 550 -27.86 -7.35 12.77
C VAL A 550 -29.29 -6.78 12.58
N PRO A 551 -30.32 -7.44 13.13
CA PRO A 551 -31.71 -7.04 12.87
C PRO A 551 -32.06 -5.67 13.48
N VAL A 552 -31.32 -5.22 14.49
CA VAL A 552 -31.56 -3.95 15.18
C VAL A 552 -30.68 -2.83 14.63
N SER A 553 -31.21 -1.61 14.66
CA SER A 553 -30.39 -0.42 14.39
C SER A 553 -29.33 -0.20 15.46
N GLY A 554 -28.22 0.38 15.05
CA GLY A 554 -27.09 0.61 15.93
C GLY A 554 -25.79 0.76 15.14
N LYS A 555 -24.73 1.03 15.90
CA LYS A 555 -23.37 1.02 15.40
C LYS A 555 -22.71 -0.29 15.82
N PHE A 556 -22.13 -0.97 14.86
CA PHE A 556 -21.44 -2.24 15.02
C PHE A 556 -19.99 -2.08 14.59
N TYR A 557 -19.10 -2.70 15.32
CA TYR A 557 -17.67 -2.70 15.05
C TYR A 557 -17.21 -4.12 14.85
N TYR A 558 -16.42 -4.38 13.80
CA TYR A 558 -15.89 -5.69 13.48
C TYR A 558 -14.38 -5.64 13.38
N ARG A 559 -13.71 -6.74 13.75
CA ARG A 559 -12.28 -6.97 13.50
C ARG A 559 -12.03 -8.47 13.33
N LEU A 560 -10.93 -8.82 12.69
CA LEU A 560 -10.40 -10.17 12.73
C LEU A 560 -9.41 -10.28 13.88
N ARG A 561 -9.48 -11.40 14.59
CA ARG A 561 -8.44 -11.90 15.47
C ARG A 561 -7.84 -13.13 14.82
N GLN A 562 -6.67 -12.98 14.21
CA GLN A 562 -5.89 -14.09 13.67
C GLN A 562 -5.23 -14.83 14.83
N VAL A 563 -5.13 -16.14 14.74
CA VAL A 563 -4.44 -17.00 15.71
C VAL A 563 -3.50 -17.90 14.94
N ASP A 564 -2.22 -17.90 15.32
CA ASP A 564 -1.18 -18.71 14.69
C ASP A 564 -1.10 -20.12 15.28
N LEU A 565 -0.40 -21.03 14.61
CA LEU A 565 -0.23 -22.43 15.05
C LEU A 565 0.54 -22.54 16.37
N ASP A 566 1.37 -21.56 16.70
CA ASP A 566 2.07 -21.45 17.98
C ASP A 566 1.23 -20.77 19.09
N GLY A 567 0.05 -20.25 18.72
CA GLY A 567 -0.89 -19.58 19.60
C GLY A 567 -0.72 -18.06 19.70
N MET A 568 0.19 -17.45 18.93
CA MET A 568 0.28 -16.00 18.80
C MET A 568 -0.97 -15.42 18.14
N VAL A 569 -1.21 -14.13 18.37
CA VAL A 569 -2.47 -13.48 18.02
C VAL A 569 -2.24 -12.10 17.45
N SER A 570 -2.81 -11.85 16.28
CA SER A 570 -2.86 -10.51 15.67
C SER A 570 -4.29 -10.01 15.51
N ILE A 571 -4.44 -8.68 15.40
CA ILE A 571 -5.75 -8.02 15.31
C ILE A 571 -5.78 -7.12 14.07
N SER A 572 -6.78 -7.31 13.19
CA SER A 572 -6.98 -6.42 12.05
C SER A 572 -7.42 -5.02 12.46
N PRO A 573 -7.28 -4.01 11.58
CA PRO A 573 -7.97 -2.74 11.75
C PRO A 573 -9.48 -2.92 11.94
N VAL A 574 -10.09 -2.08 12.77
CA VAL A 574 -11.53 -2.13 13.06
C VAL A 574 -12.35 -1.58 11.90
N ARG A 575 -13.45 -2.26 11.55
CA ARG A 575 -14.47 -1.81 10.60
C ARG A 575 -15.73 -1.38 11.35
N SER A 576 -16.25 -0.21 11.00
CA SER A 576 -17.46 0.35 11.62
C SER A 576 -18.62 0.32 10.63
N ILE A 577 -19.76 -0.21 11.06
CA ILE A 577 -21.00 -0.25 10.31
C ILE A 577 -22.09 0.44 11.12
N GLU A 578 -22.87 1.30 10.48
CA GLU A 578 -24.02 1.94 11.10
C GLU A 578 -25.29 1.51 10.36
N LYS A 579 -26.14 0.75 11.04
CA LYS A 579 -27.49 0.46 10.56
C LYS A 579 -28.43 1.51 11.12
N ARG A 580 -28.93 2.38 10.26
CA ARG A 580 -29.93 3.41 10.62
C ARG A 580 -31.33 2.88 10.36
N VAL A 581 -32.29 3.23 11.22
CA VAL A 581 -33.71 3.07 10.88
C VAL A 581 -34.13 4.28 10.05
N THR A 582 -34.78 4.05 8.92
CA THR A 582 -35.49 5.09 8.18
C THR A 582 -36.62 5.63 9.06
N LYS A 583 -36.51 6.89 9.48
CA LYS A 583 -37.49 7.51 10.40
C LYS A 583 -38.79 7.76 9.64
N LEU A 584 -39.88 7.07 10.01
CA LEU A 584 -41.18 7.28 9.38
C LEU A 584 -41.74 8.66 9.77
N ALA A 585 -42.29 9.37 8.80
CA ALA A 585 -42.98 10.64 8.98
C ALA A 585 -44.48 10.47 8.72
N ILE A 586 -45.30 11.40 9.24
CA ILE A 586 -46.74 11.45 8.92
C ILE A 586 -47.09 12.78 8.28
N PHE A 587 -47.78 12.73 7.14
CA PHE A 587 -48.13 13.90 6.35
C PHE A 587 -49.59 13.86 5.86
N PRO A 588 -50.34 14.99 5.89
CA PRO A 588 -49.96 16.26 6.50
C PRO A 588 -50.04 16.19 8.03
N ASN A 589 -49.15 16.94 8.71
CA ASN A 589 -49.21 17.15 10.15
C ASN A 589 -48.90 18.63 10.45
N PRO A 590 -49.92 19.47 10.76
CA PRO A 590 -51.27 19.08 11.20
C PRO A 590 -52.18 18.48 10.11
N VAL A 591 -53.00 17.50 10.50
CA VAL A 591 -53.98 16.81 9.65
C VAL A 591 -55.38 17.40 9.81
N ARG A 592 -56.21 17.35 8.76
CA ARG A 592 -57.64 17.73 8.79
C ARG A 592 -58.58 16.53 8.68
N SER A 593 -58.37 15.70 7.65
CA SER A 593 -59.23 14.55 7.34
C SER A 593 -58.49 13.22 7.45
N SER A 594 -57.32 13.12 6.83
CA SER A 594 -56.53 11.89 6.80
C SER A 594 -55.05 12.20 6.66
N PHE A 595 -54.20 11.35 7.21
CA PHE A 595 -52.75 11.43 7.03
C PHE A 595 -52.24 10.18 6.32
N ARG A 596 -51.03 10.28 5.76
CA ARG A 596 -50.24 9.19 5.18
C ARG A 596 -48.96 9.03 5.98
N ILE A 597 -48.34 7.87 5.85
CA ILE A 597 -47.02 7.59 6.41
C ILE A 597 -46.02 7.67 5.25
N GLU A 598 -44.98 8.49 5.41
CA GLU A 598 -43.92 8.67 4.43
C GLU A 598 -42.60 8.10 4.97
N GLY A 599 -41.84 7.44 4.09
CA GLY A 599 -40.59 6.73 4.41
C GLY A 599 -40.57 5.33 3.77
N GLU A 600 -39.42 4.65 3.82
CA GLU A 600 -39.32 3.23 3.44
C GLU A 600 -40.02 2.38 4.51
N ILE A 601 -41.11 1.70 4.12
CA ILE A 601 -41.97 0.93 5.02
C ILE A 601 -41.91 -0.53 4.61
N GLU A 602 -41.28 -1.36 5.44
CA GLU A 602 -41.10 -2.78 5.20
C GLU A 602 -42.27 -3.63 5.77
N TYR A 603 -43.52 -3.15 5.65
CA TYR A 603 -44.77 -3.70 6.21
C TYR A 603 -45.13 -3.22 7.64
N LEU A 604 -46.25 -2.49 7.76
CA LEU A 604 -46.85 -2.06 9.04
C LEU A 604 -48.06 -2.93 9.36
N TYR A 605 -47.90 -3.89 10.28
CA TYR A 605 -49.03 -4.72 10.67
C TYR A 605 -50.05 -3.96 11.54
N LYS A 606 -49.67 -2.82 12.16
CA LYS A 606 -50.58 -2.05 13.01
C LYS A 606 -50.22 -0.56 13.18
N VAL A 607 -51.24 0.30 13.11
CA VAL A 607 -51.19 1.73 13.44
C VAL A 607 -52.21 2.02 14.53
N VAL A 608 -51.83 2.75 15.58
CA VAL A 608 -52.72 3.06 16.73
C VAL A 608 -52.73 4.56 17.02
N LEU A 609 -53.92 5.16 17.04
CA LEU A 609 -54.12 6.55 17.44
C LEU A 609 -54.59 6.63 18.90
N ARG A 610 -53.88 7.42 19.71
CA ARG A 610 -54.17 7.64 21.13
C ARG A 610 -54.29 9.12 21.46
N ASN A 611 -55.16 9.45 22.41
CA ASN A 611 -55.15 10.77 23.04
C ASN A 611 -54.01 10.90 24.07
N THR A 612 -53.86 12.08 24.67
CA THR A 612 -52.82 12.37 25.66
C THR A 612 -52.96 11.62 26.98
N SER A 613 -54.14 11.05 27.28
CA SER A 613 -54.33 10.15 28.43
C SER A 613 -54.05 8.68 28.10
N GLY A 614 -53.61 8.37 26.87
CA GLY A 614 -53.27 7.03 26.41
C GLY A 614 -54.45 6.18 25.95
N GLN A 615 -55.69 6.71 26.00
CA GLN A 615 -56.87 6.01 25.45
C GLN A 615 -56.73 5.83 23.95
N VAL A 616 -56.98 4.61 23.47
CA VAL A 616 -57.04 4.29 22.04
C VAL A 616 -58.32 4.87 21.45
N LEU A 617 -58.16 5.67 20.40
CA LEU A 617 -59.27 6.25 19.64
C LEU A 617 -59.53 5.49 18.34
N LYS A 618 -58.47 5.01 17.68
CA LYS A 618 -58.57 4.25 16.43
C LYS A 618 -57.39 3.28 16.30
N THR A 619 -57.61 2.19 15.59
CA THR A 619 -56.58 1.18 15.27
C THR A 619 -56.79 0.73 13.84
N TRP A 620 -55.70 0.64 13.09
CA TRP A 620 -55.64 0.07 11.75
C TRP A 620 -54.70 -1.12 11.77
N THR A 621 -55.04 -2.17 11.05
CA THR A 621 -54.28 -3.43 10.95
C THR A 621 -54.11 -3.78 9.49
N GLU A 622 -53.04 -4.52 9.14
CA GLU A 622 -52.74 -4.93 7.75
C GLU A 622 -52.63 -3.71 6.81
N CYS A 623 -51.70 -2.79 7.11
CA CYS A 623 -51.57 -1.51 6.41
C CYS A 623 -50.43 -1.55 5.37
N ASP A 624 -50.66 -0.96 4.20
CA ASP A 624 -49.72 -0.93 3.08
C ASP A 624 -49.11 0.46 2.85
N SER A 625 -48.00 0.51 2.10
CA SER A 625 -47.34 1.77 1.72
C SER A 625 -48.26 2.57 0.77
N GLY A 626 -48.73 3.72 1.24
CA GLY A 626 -49.65 4.60 0.50
C GLY A 626 -51.06 4.70 1.08
N ASP A 627 -51.36 3.94 2.14
CA ASP A 627 -52.65 4.01 2.83
C ASP A 627 -52.93 5.41 3.41
N ASN A 628 -54.22 5.79 3.33
CA ASN A 628 -54.74 7.01 3.95
C ASN A 628 -55.44 6.65 5.27
N PHE A 629 -54.94 7.20 6.37
CA PHE A 629 -55.48 6.99 7.70
C PHE A 629 -56.46 8.11 8.08
N ASP A 630 -57.75 7.82 7.97
CA ASP A 630 -58.84 8.77 8.24
C ASP A 630 -59.00 9.06 9.74
N VAL A 631 -59.05 10.34 10.10
CA VAL A 631 -59.28 10.85 11.46
C VAL A 631 -60.60 11.62 11.58
N TYR A 632 -61.50 11.49 10.61
CA TYR A 632 -62.82 12.12 10.65
C TYR A 632 -63.59 11.76 11.93
N GLY A 633 -64.23 12.77 12.54
CA GLY A 633 -64.99 12.64 13.79
C GLY A 633 -64.14 12.71 15.06
N ILE A 634 -62.81 12.79 14.96
CA ILE A 634 -61.92 13.01 16.11
C ILE A 634 -61.80 14.51 16.36
N SER A 635 -62.03 14.95 17.61
CA SER A 635 -61.97 16.36 17.96
C SER A 635 -60.58 16.97 17.71
N PRO A 636 -60.47 18.24 17.32
CA PRO A 636 -59.17 18.90 17.17
C PRO A 636 -58.33 18.85 18.46
N GLY A 637 -57.03 18.62 18.31
CA GLY A 637 -56.15 18.41 19.46
C GLY A 637 -54.83 17.74 19.09
N ILE A 638 -54.03 17.44 20.12
CA ILE A 638 -52.76 16.73 20.01
C ILE A 638 -52.95 15.27 20.39
N TYR A 639 -52.40 14.39 19.56
CA TYR A 639 -52.51 12.94 19.68
C TYR A 639 -51.14 12.28 19.48
N VAL A 640 -51.07 10.99 19.81
CA VAL A 640 -49.91 10.14 19.53
C VAL A 640 -50.34 9.03 18.59
N ILE A 641 -49.64 8.90 17.47
CA ILE A 641 -49.70 7.77 16.56
C ILE A 641 -48.57 6.81 16.92
N THR A 642 -48.90 5.55 17.17
CA THR A 642 -47.92 4.46 17.32
C THR A 642 -47.94 3.62 16.04
N LEU A 643 -46.81 3.55 15.35
CA LEU A 643 -46.56 2.69 14.19
C LEU A 643 -45.88 1.41 14.66
N GLN A 644 -46.38 0.25 14.27
CA GLN A 644 -45.81 -1.06 14.63
C GLN A 644 -45.52 -1.88 13.36
N SER A 645 -44.25 -2.21 13.15
CA SER A 645 -43.77 -3.20 12.18
C SER A 645 -43.16 -4.39 12.93
N MET A 646 -42.74 -5.44 12.20
CA MET A 646 -42.11 -6.63 12.80
C MET A 646 -40.88 -6.28 13.65
N ASN A 647 -40.12 -5.24 13.24
CA ASN A 647 -38.82 -4.90 13.83
C ASN A 647 -38.81 -3.53 14.56
N THR A 648 -39.89 -2.73 14.48
CA THR A 648 -39.88 -1.32 14.97
C THR A 648 -41.21 -0.91 15.61
N ILE A 649 -41.15 -0.15 16.72
CA ILE A 649 -42.27 0.62 17.27
C ILE A 649 -41.89 2.10 17.30
N GLN A 650 -42.60 2.95 16.57
CA GLN A 650 -42.34 4.39 16.52
C GLN A 650 -43.56 5.19 16.99
N ASN A 651 -43.34 6.16 17.88
CA ASN A 651 -44.39 7.09 18.32
C ASN A 651 -44.19 8.46 17.65
N ILE A 652 -45.25 8.98 17.05
CA ILE A 652 -45.24 10.26 16.34
C ILE A 652 -46.38 11.13 16.86
N LYS A 653 -46.08 12.39 17.17
CA LYS A 653 -47.10 13.38 17.55
C LYS A 653 -47.93 13.75 16.32
N LEU A 654 -49.25 13.66 16.41
CA LEU A 654 -50.20 14.10 15.38
C LEU A 654 -51.04 15.27 15.90
N ALA A 655 -51.08 16.37 15.16
CA ALA A 655 -51.99 17.49 15.44
C ALA A 655 -53.19 17.44 14.50
N ILE A 656 -54.42 17.43 15.03
CA ILE A 656 -55.66 17.47 14.24
C ILE A 656 -56.27 18.88 14.33
N ASN A 657 -56.55 19.51 13.19
CA ASN A 657 -57.09 20.86 13.07
C ASN A 657 -58.55 20.89 12.58
N TYR A 658 -59.25 22.00 12.84
CA TYR A 658 -60.62 22.23 12.35
C TYR A 658 -60.71 22.29 10.82
N TRP A 659 -61.88 21.88 10.31
CA TRP A 659 -62.37 22.34 9.02
C TRP A 659 -62.71 23.83 9.13
N ASN A 660 -61.94 24.71 8.49
CA ASN A 660 -62.49 26.02 8.16
C ASN A 660 -63.50 25.77 7.04
N THR A 661 -64.78 25.95 7.33
CA THR A 661 -65.86 26.02 6.33
C THR A 661 -65.59 27.13 5.33
#